data_AF-A0AAE0ZC16-F1
#
_entry.id   AF-A0AAE0ZC16-F1
#
_cell.length_a   1.000
_cell.length_b   1.000
_cell.length_c   1.000
_cell.angle_alpha   90.00
_cell.angle_beta   90.00
_cell.angle_gamma   90.00
#
_symmetry.space_group_name_H-M   'P 1'
#
loop_
_entity.id
_entity.type
_entity.pdbx_description
1 polymer ?
#
loop_
_entity_poly.entity_id
_entity_poly.type
_entity_poly.pdbx_seq_one_letter_code
_entity_poly.pdbx_strand_id
1 'polypeptide(L)'
;MYFKRSSVPYLSADIQTLLLYLTLSQISSTLACHLLLYRDGNYTISADPSSLWLDNGPYGFRHNGKWRSTDDGTLKIDPDPLAFLGKDEIGDYMDTVFVISIPETSPSKLRTQRKPATNFKAGIGSKLDEKIIMQATIRSYRQYPVVLFIQKFPNGLLKSGSDVNNTISAFPSLRVKRPQLPLPSVFAYMTFGGDFFGDANKKFGVWQSDQTIPDGILNSGPMLFYNDKGHALVISPYTNFMAASTHQRGEAPYKRLDWGIMGGIGELPAGFEHKTLAYCSDHGVGSALEGWGNLLRRVYRGQSNLRTSKGTQKLDIGSKSELRNDFLPIQEIYSNNIVRLEETSDIRSNKTTVMIKRLNKSSIPENRFSINNITKKKIDKISMSYKTATQSITNYTHNNNMFQDGINKDLGNSRAHKHTPSKTRVQKKQISVNVKLFKAKSIFIDGPKSLRSVFINDTNSRLYVTSRRQTDTESTIGEDKNILNPDSHLKSQEPRDRYPNPRRSECYPKPRGHRPSLTAPHPDISISHLGYWTCRGSYYYYNPDPNLKTFDKTLLDVKKVAASAKIPLHYFQLDSWFYPKDDVVLAVTTWDATKQTFPEGIANFQKQLGLPLIAQNRYWSKQVTYAKQQGGQFDFIIGDQLALPLREDFWTFLLGHARDSWNLHTYQQDWLSFQWRYSEFLTHSLTQGRDWIMQIGAAAREKGLTVHLGKALPRQALQTLEIPAGVVTSARVSPDYIVSGKEQWRIGVTSHFAHALGLTPFKDTFWTTPTQPGNPYGSKGTEERPNLQVAVATLSTGPVGHGDRKDLQNRKLLMRCCDDSGRVLKPDKPLRTTHDQFLEMAYRDGRGPNGEIWTTYCQHEEMLYGIIFVGDLRYDYTITPEGADFLTDFTPSFRPSIIFTVKDEQLVSHSKFDQKNPFTIKANECQTEGEPFCIFYVHPITTAAGRSLIILGDLTKWTPVSTGRLVLLTRTASGVRAEVMGAPQELIAFSFILDEQLVTRARRADNRGVAKFDLASLNDQS
;
A
#
# COMPACT_ATOMS: atom_id res chain seq x y z
N MET A 1 -34.98 -53.95 -27.49
CA MET A 1 -36.22 -54.77 -27.34
C MET A 1 -37.42 -53.87 -27.59
N TYR A 2 -38.51 -54.41 -28.14
CA TYR A 2 -39.79 -53.69 -28.24
C TYR A 2 -40.52 -53.72 -26.90
N PHE A 3 -41.17 -52.62 -26.50
CA PHE A 3 -42.37 -52.68 -25.66
C PHE A 3 -43.39 -51.58 -26.02
N LYS A 4 -44.65 -51.81 -25.64
CA LYS A 4 -45.87 -51.22 -26.21
C LYS A 4 -46.09 -49.74 -25.86
N ARG A 5 -46.89 -49.06 -26.70
CA ARG A 5 -47.75 -47.93 -26.28
C ARG A 5 -48.72 -48.41 -25.19
N SER A 6 -48.86 -47.61 -24.12
CA SER A 6 -50.03 -47.57 -23.24
C SER A 6 -50.28 -46.11 -22.82
N SER A 7 -51.53 -45.77 -22.56
CA SER A 7 -51.99 -44.37 -22.52
C SER A 7 -52.41 -43.90 -21.12
N VAL A 8 -51.78 -42.84 -20.61
CA VAL A 8 -52.29 -41.98 -19.53
C VAL A 8 -51.92 -40.51 -19.85
N PRO A 9 -52.86 -39.56 -19.80
CA PRO A 9 -52.59 -38.17 -20.17
C PRO A 9 -52.29 -37.27 -18.95
N TYR A 10 -51.01 -36.96 -18.71
CA TYR A 10 -50.59 -35.83 -17.87
C TYR A 10 -49.29 -35.23 -18.42
N LEU A 11 -49.38 -34.16 -19.20
CA LEU A 11 -48.29 -33.18 -19.28
C LEU A 11 -48.43 -32.28 -18.05
N SER A 12 -47.53 -32.42 -17.10
CA SER A 12 -47.43 -31.50 -15.95
C SER A 12 -46.87 -30.14 -16.39
N ALA A 13 -47.06 -29.12 -15.55
CA ALA A 13 -46.61 -27.76 -15.81
C ALA A 13 -45.08 -27.59 -15.84
N ASP A 14 -44.32 -28.65 -15.60
CA ASP A 14 -42.87 -28.63 -15.46
C ASP A 14 -42.15 -28.28 -16.78
N ILE A 15 -42.67 -28.68 -17.94
CA ILE A 15 -42.04 -28.33 -19.24
C ILE A 15 -42.23 -26.85 -19.57
N GLN A 16 -43.40 -26.27 -19.28
CA GLN A 16 -43.59 -24.82 -19.40
C GLN A 16 -42.78 -24.05 -18.34
N THR A 17 -42.62 -24.61 -17.13
CA THR A 17 -41.76 -24.01 -16.10
C THR A 17 -40.30 -24.04 -16.51
N LEU A 18 -39.81 -25.14 -17.11
CA LEU A 18 -38.45 -25.25 -17.64
C LEU A 18 -38.20 -24.30 -18.82
N LEU A 19 -39.18 -24.12 -19.70
CA LEU A 19 -39.12 -23.13 -20.80
C LEU A 19 -39.21 -21.68 -20.30
N LEU A 20 -39.95 -21.41 -19.22
CA LEU A 20 -39.98 -20.08 -18.59
C LEU A 20 -38.64 -19.76 -17.89
N TYR A 21 -38.04 -20.76 -17.22
CA TYR A 21 -36.66 -20.69 -16.71
C TYR A 21 -35.61 -20.59 -17.82
N LEU A 22 -35.94 -20.95 -19.08
CA LEU A 22 -35.07 -20.74 -20.25
C LEU A 22 -35.23 -19.35 -20.90
N THR A 23 -36.05 -18.46 -20.36
CA THR A 23 -35.96 -17.00 -20.64
C THR A 23 -34.81 -16.33 -19.88
N LEU A 24 -33.71 -17.07 -19.68
CA LEU A 24 -32.44 -16.57 -19.16
C LEU A 24 -31.89 -15.48 -20.08
N SER A 25 -31.86 -14.24 -19.57
CA SER A 25 -31.04 -13.17 -20.13
C SER A 25 -29.56 -13.42 -19.87
N GLN A 26 -28.98 -14.43 -20.54
CA GLN A 26 -27.53 -14.58 -20.64
C GLN A 26 -26.97 -13.35 -21.35
N ILE A 27 -26.31 -12.45 -20.62
CA ILE A 27 -25.56 -11.35 -21.24
C ILE A 27 -24.22 -11.13 -20.53
N SER A 28 -23.15 -11.26 -21.32
CA SER A 28 -21.76 -10.96 -20.98
C SER A 28 -21.09 -11.84 -19.90
N SER A 29 -20.69 -13.05 -20.28
CA SER A 29 -19.38 -13.53 -19.84
C SER A 29 -18.30 -12.61 -20.41
N THR A 30 -17.40 -12.14 -19.55
CA THR A 30 -16.09 -11.62 -20.01
C THR A 30 -15.12 -12.79 -20.16
N LEU A 31 -13.90 -12.55 -20.62
CA LEU A 31 -12.90 -13.63 -20.82
C LEU A 31 -12.49 -14.38 -19.55
N ALA A 32 -12.70 -13.82 -18.35
CA ALA A 32 -12.46 -14.52 -17.07
C ALA A 32 -13.40 -14.13 -15.90
N CYS A 33 -14.09 -12.98 -15.93
CA CYS A 33 -15.22 -12.75 -15.01
C CYS A 33 -16.50 -13.35 -15.60
N HIS A 34 -17.07 -14.30 -14.88
CA HIS A 34 -18.38 -14.89 -15.15
C HIS A 34 -19.43 -14.18 -14.31
N LEU A 35 -20.41 -13.57 -14.98
CA LEU A 35 -21.46 -12.75 -14.39
C LEU A 35 -22.81 -13.29 -14.82
N LEU A 36 -23.70 -13.55 -13.85
CA LEU A 36 -25.11 -13.86 -14.09
C LEU A 36 -25.95 -12.72 -13.53
N LEU A 37 -26.91 -12.23 -14.32
CA LEU A 37 -27.83 -11.14 -13.98
C LEU A 37 -29.28 -11.60 -14.12
N TYR A 38 -30.11 -11.25 -13.13
CA TYR A 38 -31.54 -11.56 -13.10
C TYR A 38 -32.36 -10.24 -13.15
N ARG A 39 -33.56 -10.29 -13.74
CA ARG A 39 -34.41 -9.09 -13.91
C ARG A 39 -34.84 -8.45 -12.58
N ASP A 40 -34.93 -9.25 -11.52
CA ASP A 40 -35.29 -8.81 -10.17
C ASP A 40 -34.15 -8.08 -9.42
N GLY A 41 -33.02 -7.84 -10.09
CA GLY A 41 -31.84 -7.20 -9.51
C GLY A 41 -30.89 -8.15 -8.79
N ASN A 42 -31.16 -9.45 -8.72
CA ASN A 42 -30.18 -10.41 -8.23
C ASN A 42 -29.03 -10.58 -9.24
N TYR A 43 -27.84 -10.93 -8.74
CA TYR A 43 -26.66 -11.21 -9.54
C TYR A 43 -25.69 -12.15 -8.82
N THR A 44 -24.88 -12.87 -9.60
CA THR A 44 -23.79 -13.71 -9.09
C THR A 44 -22.54 -13.47 -9.92
N ILE A 45 -21.37 -13.34 -9.28
CA ILE A 45 -20.08 -13.18 -9.94
C ILE A 45 -19.10 -14.31 -9.52
N SER A 46 -18.26 -14.76 -10.45
CA SER A 46 -17.21 -15.76 -10.25
C SER A 46 -16.01 -15.51 -11.17
N ALA A 47 -14.83 -16.00 -10.78
CA ALA A 47 -13.67 -16.15 -11.66
C ALA A 47 -13.47 -17.60 -12.15
N ASP A 48 -14.25 -18.56 -11.64
CA ASP A 48 -14.23 -19.96 -12.06
C ASP A 48 -15.44 -20.24 -12.98
N PRO A 49 -15.24 -20.63 -14.25
CA PRO A 49 -16.33 -20.94 -15.18
C PRO A 49 -17.18 -22.14 -14.75
N SER A 50 -16.64 -23.01 -13.90
CA SER A 50 -17.28 -24.25 -13.45
C SER A 50 -18.02 -24.14 -12.11
N SER A 51 -17.99 -22.97 -11.44
CA SER A 51 -18.78 -22.77 -10.21
C SER A 51 -19.13 -21.32 -9.90
N LEU A 52 -20.25 -21.13 -9.21
CA LEU A 52 -20.74 -19.83 -8.75
C LEU A 52 -20.18 -19.50 -7.36
N TRP A 53 -19.55 -18.33 -7.21
CA TRP A 53 -18.86 -17.94 -5.98
C TRP A 53 -19.62 -16.91 -5.13
N LEU A 54 -19.91 -15.74 -5.70
CA LEU A 54 -20.30 -14.54 -4.94
C LEU A 54 -21.67 -14.03 -5.38
N ASP A 55 -22.71 -14.41 -4.63
CA ASP A 55 -24.08 -13.95 -4.85
C ASP A 55 -24.39 -12.63 -4.14
N ASN A 56 -25.25 -11.82 -4.75
CA ASN A 56 -25.63 -10.51 -4.24
C ASN A 56 -26.35 -10.56 -2.89
N GLY A 57 -25.95 -9.66 -2.00
CA GLY A 57 -26.79 -9.20 -0.91
C GLY A 57 -27.89 -8.24 -1.39
N PRO A 58 -28.75 -7.77 -0.47
CA PRO A 58 -29.73 -6.73 -0.75
C PRO A 58 -29.07 -5.38 -1.01
N TYR A 59 -29.73 -4.55 -1.84
CA TYR A 59 -29.36 -3.16 -2.06
C TYR A 59 -29.82 -2.33 -0.85
N GLY A 60 -29.07 -1.28 -0.51
CA GLY A 60 -29.48 -0.37 0.56
C GLY A 60 -28.80 0.99 0.52
N PHE A 61 -29.48 1.99 1.10
CA PHE A 61 -28.92 3.31 1.35
C PHE A 61 -29.61 4.01 2.53
N ARG A 62 -28.93 5.01 3.10
CA ARG A 62 -29.37 5.74 4.28
C ARG A 62 -29.84 7.14 3.93
N HIS A 63 -31.09 7.46 4.25
CA HIS A 63 -31.72 8.74 3.92
C HIS A 63 -32.67 9.19 5.04
N ASN A 64 -32.68 10.48 5.35
CA ASN A 64 -33.45 11.07 6.46
C ASN A 64 -33.25 10.32 7.80
N GLY A 65 -31.99 9.98 8.12
CA GLY A 65 -31.59 9.31 9.36
C GLY A 65 -31.95 7.82 9.46
N LYS A 66 -32.57 7.23 8.43
CA LYS A 66 -32.99 5.82 8.39
C LYS A 66 -32.20 5.06 7.35
N TRP A 67 -31.69 3.88 7.73
CA TRP A 67 -31.29 2.88 6.73
C TRP A 67 -32.53 2.40 6.00
N ARG A 68 -32.39 2.06 4.71
CA ARG A 68 -33.42 1.45 3.88
C ARG A 68 -32.79 0.35 3.04
N SER A 69 -33.54 -0.72 2.80
CA SER A 69 -33.05 -1.96 2.20
C SER A 69 -34.07 -2.55 1.24
N THR A 70 -33.63 -3.37 0.29
CA THR A 70 -34.56 -4.30 -0.41
C THR A 70 -34.92 -5.50 0.47
N ASP A 71 -34.04 -5.81 1.45
CA ASP A 71 -34.16 -6.83 2.50
C ASP A 71 -35.40 -6.65 3.40
N ASP A 72 -35.72 -5.40 3.73
CA ASP A 72 -36.82 -5.01 4.63
C ASP A 72 -38.03 -4.40 3.88
N GLY A 73 -38.00 -4.45 2.54
CA GLY A 73 -39.04 -3.89 1.67
C GLY A 73 -39.16 -2.37 1.68
N THR A 74 -38.27 -1.64 2.37
CA THR A 74 -38.32 -0.16 2.43
C THR A 74 -37.67 0.52 1.22
N LEU A 75 -37.06 -0.27 0.33
CA LEU A 75 -36.71 0.04 -1.06
C LEU A 75 -37.38 -0.95 -2.01
N LYS A 76 -37.75 -0.49 -3.21
CA LYS A 76 -38.19 -1.34 -4.33
C LYS A 76 -37.27 -1.17 -5.54
N ILE A 77 -37.01 -2.27 -6.22
CA ILE A 77 -36.34 -2.31 -7.53
C ILE A 77 -37.42 -2.20 -8.61
N ASP A 78 -37.18 -1.40 -9.65
CA ASP A 78 -38.01 -1.34 -10.85
C ASP A 78 -37.85 -2.64 -11.68
N PRO A 79 -38.93 -3.34 -12.07
CA PRO A 79 -38.85 -4.70 -12.63
C PRO A 79 -38.23 -4.81 -14.03
N ASP A 80 -38.13 -3.69 -14.76
CA ASP A 80 -37.57 -3.63 -16.11
C ASP A 80 -36.21 -2.89 -16.10
N PRO A 81 -35.08 -3.60 -15.96
CA PRO A 81 -33.75 -2.98 -15.96
C PRO A 81 -33.39 -2.42 -17.33
N LEU A 82 -32.75 -1.24 -17.32
CA LEU A 82 -32.36 -0.55 -18.56
C LEU A 82 -30.98 -1.04 -19.02
N ALA A 83 -30.85 -1.38 -20.30
CA ALA A 83 -29.59 -1.82 -20.89
C ALA A 83 -29.03 -0.79 -21.88
N PHE A 84 -27.73 -0.49 -21.77
CA PHE A 84 -27.05 0.47 -22.64
C PHE A 84 -25.69 -0.06 -23.11
N LEU A 85 -25.27 0.32 -24.32
CA LEU A 85 -23.91 0.14 -24.81
C LEU A 85 -23.16 1.47 -24.77
N GLY A 86 -21.85 1.42 -24.53
CA GLY A 86 -21.01 2.62 -24.52
C GLY A 86 -19.53 2.31 -24.56
N LYS A 87 -18.70 3.35 -24.38
CA LYS A 87 -17.24 3.26 -24.37
C LYS A 87 -16.67 4.24 -23.34
N ASP A 88 -15.63 3.83 -22.64
CA ASP A 88 -14.89 4.65 -21.68
C ASP A 88 -13.37 4.39 -21.75
N GLU A 89 -12.61 4.87 -20.77
CA GLU A 89 -11.16 4.73 -20.68
C GLU A 89 -10.66 3.29 -20.49
N ILE A 90 -11.51 2.35 -20.05
CA ILE A 90 -11.23 0.92 -20.02
C ILE A 90 -11.49 0.33 -21.41
N GLY A 91 -12.68 0.53 -21.98
CA GLY A 91 -12.99 0.05 -23.33
C GLY A 91 -14.48 0.08 -23.68
N ASP A 92 -14.87 -0.76 -24.62
CA ASP A 92 -16.27 -0.91 -25.04
C ASP A 92 -17.05 -1.77 -24.02
N TYR A 93 -18.17 -1.23 -23.53
CA TYR A 93 -18.90 -1.77 -22.38
C TYR A 93 -20.40 -1.95 -22.64
N MET A 94 -21.03 -2.73 -21.77
CA MET A 94 -22.48 -2.80 -21.61
C MET A 94 -22.87 -2.53 -20.17
N ASP A 95 -23.80 -1.59 -19.96
CA ASP A 95 -24.42 -1.27 -18.68
C ASP A 95 -25.76 -1.99 -18.54
N THR A 96 -26.02 -2.60 -17.39
CA THR A 96 -27.36 -3.00 -16.92
C THR A 96 -27.71 -2.18 -15.68
N VAL A 97 -28.72 -1.32 -15.78
CA VAL A 97 -29.11 -0.35 -14.74
C VAL A 97 -30.39 -0.78 -14.05
N PHE A 98 -30.29 -1.05 -12.75
CA PHE A 98 -31.43 -1.22 -11.86
C PHE A 98 -31.77 0.11 -11.18
N VAL A 99 -33.05 0.50 -11.19
CA VAL A 99 -33.52 1.70 -10.47
C VAL A 99 -34.10 1.26 -9.12
N ILE A 100 -33.43 1.62 -8.04
CA ILE A 100 -33.88 1.33 -6.68
C ILE A 100 -34.46 2.61 -6.08
N SER A 101 -35.70 2.55 -5.60
CA SER A 101 -36.44 3.71 -5.11
C SER A 101 -37.05 3.50 -3.73
N ILE A 102 -37.20 4.58 -2.97
CA ILE A 102 -38.09 4.57 -1.81
C ILE A 102 -39.53 4.44 -2.32
N PRO A 103 -40.33 3.45 -1.87
CA PRO A 103 -41.73 3.37 -2.25
C PRO A 103 -42.49 4.61 -1.78
N GLU A 104 -43.28 5.20 -2.68
CA GLU A 104 -44.26 6.22 -2.29
C GLU A 104 -45.19 5.63 -1.23
N THR A 105 -45.31 6.31 -0.09
CA THR A 105 -46.41 6.05 0.82
C THR A 105 -47.68 6.49 0.12
N SER A 106 -48.57 5.55 -0.22
CA SER A 106 -49.89 5.85 -0.78
C SER A 106 -50.51 7.01 0.00
N PRO A 107 -51.01 8.08 -0.67
CA PRO A 107 -51.64 9.19 0.03
C PRO A 107 -52.65 8.66 1.02
N SER A 108 -52.46 9.00 2.31
CA SER A 108 -53.44 8.65 3.33
C SER A 108 -54.79 9.18 2.86
N LYS A 109 -55.87 8.40 3.03
CA LYS A 109 -57.19 8.72 2.47
C LYS A 109 -57.73 10.01 3.09
N LEU A 110 -57.33 11.15 2.53
CA LEU A 110 -57.82 12.49 2.85
C LEU A 110 -59.26 12.57 2.38
N ARG A 111 -60.12 12.15 3.31
CA ARG A 111 -61.58 12.04 3.19
C ARG A 111 -62.13 13.26 2.47
N THR A 112 -62.64 13.05 1.26
CA THR A 112 -63.14 14.11 0.38
C THR A 112 -64.23 14.94 1.05
N GLN A 113 -63.92 16.22 1.33
CA GLN A 113 -64.92 17.27 1.48
C GLN A 113 -64.64 18.36 0.45
N ARG A 114 -65.49 18.43 -0.59
CA ARG A 114 -65.49 19.53 -1.55
C ARG A 114 -66.07 20.78 -0.89
N LYS A 115 -65.35 21.91 -0.95
CA LYS A 115 -65.92 23.26 -0.96
C LYS A 115 -65.12 24.14 -1.94
N PRO A 116 -65.77 24.79 -2.92
CA PRO A 116 -65.09 25.70 -3.85
C PRO A 116 -65.20 27.17 -3.40
N ALA A 117 -64.06 27.86 -3.33
CA ALA A 117 -63.91 29.33 -3.25
C ALA A 117 -62.41 29.65 -3.46
N THR A 118 -61.97 30.02 -4.67
CA THR A 118 -61.68 31.40 -5.12
C THR A 118 -60.49 32.12 -4.46
N ASN A 119 -59.44 32.34 -5.27
CA ASN A 119 -58.45 33.43 -5.25
C ASN A 119 -57.74 33.80 -3.92
N PHE A 120 -56.42 33.59 -3.82
CA PHE A 120 -55.43 34.68 -3.91
C PHE A 120 -53.96 34.20 -3.94
N LYS A 121 -53.10 34.98 -4.62
CA LYS A 121 -51.61 35.07 -4.57
C LYS A 121 -50.76 33.78 -4.63
N ALA A 122 -49.84 33.77 -5.60
CA ALA A 122 -48.67 32.89 -5.59
C ALA A 122 -47.77 33.18 -4.37
N GLY A 123 -47.34 32.13 -3.69
CA GLY A 123 -46.38 32.17 -2.58
C GLY A 123 -45.43 30.97 -2.65
N ILE A 124 -44.18 31.17 -2.23
CA ILE A 124 -43.13 30.15 -2.24
C ILE A 124 -43.47 29.10 -1.18
N GLY A 125 -43.83 27.87 -1.54
CA GLY A 125 -44.30 26.92 -0.52
C GLY A 125 -44.76 25.51 -0.91
N SER A 126 -44.15 24.84 -1.89
CA SER A 126 -44.03 23.36 -1.92
C SER A 126 -43.22 22.87 -3.12
N LYS A 127 -42.06 22.24 -2.87
CA LYS A 127 -41.57 21.21 -3.79
C LYS A 127 -42.45 19.97 -3.60
N LEU A 128 -42.81 19.29 -4.68
CA LEU A 128 -43.24 17.89 -4.58
C LEU A 128 -42.08 17.07 -4.00
N ASP A 129 -42.39 15.99 -3.27
CA ASP A 129 -41.38 15.04 -2.81
C ASP A 129 -40.70 14.40 -4.02
N GLU A 130 -39.47 14.82 -4.34
CA GLU A 130 -38.66 14.21 -5.38
C GLU A 130 -38.40 12.73 -5.02
N LYS A 131 -38.80 11.81 -5.91
CA LYS A 131 -38.63 10.36 -5.74
C LYS A 131 -37.15 10.02 -5.59
N ILE A 132 -36.69 9.88 -4.35
CA ILE A 132 -35.29 9.55 -4.03
C ILE A 132 -34.96 8.16 -4.58
N ILE A 133 -34.03 8.11 -5.53
CA ILE A 133 -33.55 6.89 -6.18
C ILE A 133 -32.03 6.70 -6.06
N MET A 134 -31.63 5.44 -6.05
CA MET A 134 -30.28 4.98 -6.37
C MET A 134 -30.34 4.24 -7.70
N GLN A 135 -29.56 4.65 -8.68
CA GLN A 135 -29.29 3.87 -9.89
C GLN A 135 -28.10 2.96 -9.58
N ALA A 136 -28.32 1.65 -9.61
CA ALA A 136 -27.29 0.64 -9.44
C ALA A 136 -26.98 0.00 -10.80
N THR A 137 -25.82 0.31 -11.35
CA THR A 137 -25.41 -0.18 -12.68
C THR A 137 -24.35 -1.25 -12.56
N ILE A 138 -24.53 -2.37 -13.24
CA ILE A 138 -23.48 -3.37 -13.46
C ILE A 138 -22.96 -3.18 -14.89
N ARG A 139 -21.72 -2.72 -15.01
CA ARG A 139 -21.00 -2.51 -16.27
C ARG A 139 -20.08 -3.68 -16.53
N SER A 140 -20.19 -4.30 -17.71
CA SER A 140 -19.32 -5.38 -18.17
C SER A 140 -18.57 -4.99 -19.44
N TYR A 141 -17.33 -5.46 -19.59
CA TYR A 141 -16.46 -5.15 -20.74
C TYR A 141 -16.20 -6.40 -21.57
N ARG A 142 -16.42 -6.33 -22.89
CA ARG A 142 -16.19 -7.50 -23.76
C ARG A 142 -14.71 -7.83 -23.96
N GLN A 143 -13.84 -6.85 -23.74
CA GLN A 143 -12.40 -6.88 -24.08
C GLN A 143 -11.49 -7.17 -22.87
N TYR A 144 -12.02 -7.10 -21.64
CA TYR A 144 -11.24 -7.15 -20.40
C TYR A 144 -11.99 -7.96 -19.33
N PRO A 145 -11.30 -8.70 -18.44
CA PRO A 145 -11.93 -9.50 -17.38
C PRO A 145 -12.36 -8.60 -16.20
N VAL A 146 -13.32 -7.72 -16.47
CA VAL A 146 -13.64 -6.55 -15.64
C VAL A 146 -15.16 -6.38 -15.51
N VAL A 147 -15.60 -6.08 -14.29
CA VAL A 147 -16.95 -5.59 -13.98
C VAL A 147 -16.85 -4.34 -13.11
N LEU A 148 -17.58 -3.27 -13.42
CA LEU A 148 -17.79 -2.15 -12.49
C LEU A 148 -19.21 -2.20 -11.93
N PHE A 149 -19.33 -2.05 -10.61
CA PHE A 149 -20.57 -1.80 -9.89
C PHE A 149 -20.64 -0.30 -9.58
N ILE A 150 -21.61 0.40 -10.17
CA ILE A 150 -21.75 1.87 -10.10
C ILE A 150 -22.99 2.23 -9.28
N GLN A 151 -22.80 2.93 -8.17
CA GLN A 151 -23.84 3.60 -7.41
C GLN A 151 -23.97 5.04 -7.89
N LYS A 152 -25.16 5.47 -8.28
CA LYS A 152 -25.44 6.86 -8.61
C LYS A 152 -26.70 7.36 -7.90
N PHE A 153 -26.65 8.58 -7.37
CA PHE A 153 -27.73 9.19 -6.58
C PHE A 153 -28.22 10.49 -7.26
N PRO A 154 -29.11 10.42 -8.27
CA PRO A 154 -29.58 11.59 -9.01
C PRO A 154 -30.08 12.75 -8.12
N ASN A 155 -30.86 12.46 -7.07
CA ASN A 155 -31.39 13.46 -6.13
C ASN A 155 -30.50 13.70 -4.90
N GLY A 156 -29.35 13.03 -4.81
CA GLY A 156 -28.50 13.03 -3.62
C GLY A 156 -29.11 12.26 -2.43
N LEU A 157 -28.48 12.36 -1.26
CA LEU A 157 -28.97 11.81 0.00
C LEU A 157 -28.83 12.84 1.13
N LEU A 158 -29.90 13.05 1.90
CA LEU A 158 -29.88 13.96 3.05
C LEU A 158 -29.89 13.18 4.36
N LYS A 159 -29.12 13.64 5.36
CA LYS A 159 -29.00 13.03 6.70
C LYS A 159 -28.65 11.53 6.60
N SER A 160 -27.68 11.21 5.75
CA SER A 160 -27.18 9.84 5.52
C SER A 160 -26.27 9.33 6.63
N GLY A 161 -25.66 10.22 7.43
CA GLY A 161 -24.62 9.86 8.41
C GLY A 161 -25.04 8.85 9.48
N SER A 162 -24.07 8.05 9.93
CA SER A 162 -24.13 7.00 10.96
C SER A 162 -22.76 6.87 11.68
N ASP A 163 -22.48 5.75 12.37
CA ASP A 163 -21.11 5.43 12.80
C ASP A 163 -20.17 5.43 11.58
N VAL A 164 -19.01 6.07 11.70
CA VAL A 164 -18.05 6.25 10.61
C VAL A 164 -17.61 4.93 9.95
N ASN A 165 -17.58 3.83 10.72
CA ASN A 165 -17.12 2.50 10.25
C ASN A 165 -18.18 1.75 9.43
N ASN A 166 -19.43 2.15 9.49
CA ASN A 166 -20.48 1.59 8.64
C ASN A 166 -20.35 2.12 7.19
N THR A 167 -21.18 1.61 6.28
CA THR A 167 -21.50 2.30 5.03
C THR A 167 -22.85 3.02 5.10
N ILE A 168 -22.98 4.16 4.43
CA ILE A 168 -24.28 4.83 4.16
C ILE A 168 -25.01 4.23 2.95
N SER A 169 -24.37 3.35 2.18
CA SER A 169 -24.92 2.68 1.00
C SER A 169 -24.29 1.30 0.76
N ALA A 170 -24.96 0.45 -0.03
CA ALA A 170 -24.56 -0.94 -0.26
C ALA A 170 -24.86 -1.37 -1.71
N PHE A 171 -23.83 -1.32 -2.57
CA PHE A 171 -23.79 -1.95 -3.90
C PHE A 171 -22.34 -1.90 -4.49
N PRO A 172 -21.65 -3.03 -4.69
CA PRO A 172 -22.15 -4.38 -4.48
C PRO A 172 -22.39 -4.64 -2.99
N SER A 173 -23.37 -5.50 -2.72
CA SER A 173 -23.45 -6.24 -1.47
C SER A 173 -23.23 -7.70 -1.82
N LEU A 174 -22.48 -8.47 -1.03
CA LEU A 174 -22.21 -9.89 -1.30
C LEU A 174 -22.50 -10.73 -0.06
N ARG A 175 -23.18 -11.87 -0.23
CA ARG A 175 -23.52 -12.78 0.88
C ARG A 175 -22.31 -13.59 1.31
N VAL A 176 -22.03 -13.62 2.61
CA VAL A 176 -21.04 -14.53 3.21
C VAL A 176 -21.76 -15.85 3.51
N LYS A 177 -21.98 -16.65 2.46
CA LYS A 177 -22.79 -17.89 2.53
C LYS A 177 -22.23 -18.92 3.52
N ARG A 178 -23.10 -19.79 4.01
CA ARG A 178 -22.71 -21.07 4.64
C ARG A 178 -22.57 -22.12 3.52
N PRO A 179 -21.56 -23.00 3.53
CA PRO A 179 -21.50 -24.11 2.58
C PRO A 179 -22.76 -24.97 2.66
N GLN A 180 -23.35 -25.27 1.50
CA GLN A 180 -24.39 -26.30 1.38
C GLN A 180 -23.70 -27.63 1.00
N LEU A 181 -24.23 -28.75 1.49
CA LEU A 181 -23.69 -30.08 1.18
C LEU A 181 -24.46 -30.71 -0.01
N PRO A 182 -23.79 -31.46 -0.90
CA PRO A 182 -22.34 -31.70 -0.97
C PRO A 182 -21.58 -30.46 -1.50
N LEU A 183 -20.40 -30.18 -0.92
CA LEU A 183 -19.67 -28.91 -1.05
C LEU A 183 -19.35 -28.51 -2.51
N PRO A 184 -20.01 -27.47 -3.08
CA PRO A 184 -19.59 -26.86 -4.34
C PRO A 184 -18.54 -25.78 -4.05
N SER A 185 -17.36 -25.89 -4.68
CA SER A 185 -16.27 -24.89 -4.69
C SER A 185 -16.08 -24.09 -3.39
N VAL A 186 -15.38 -24.68 -2.42
CA VAL A 186 -14.94 -23.96 -1.21
C VAL A 186 -13.73 -23.09 -1.58
N PHE A 187 -13.97 -21.83 -1.94
CA PHE A 187 -12.92 -20.86 -2.29
C PHE A 187 -12.40 -20.09 -1.06
N ALA A 188 -11.15 -19.65 -1.14
CA ALA A 188 -10.48 -18.81 -0.15
C ALA A 188 -10.78 -17.32 -0.38
N TYR A 189 -10.56 -16.52 0.66
CA TYR A 189 -10.54 -15.06 0.60
C TYR A 189 -9.30 -14.48 1.27
N MET A 190 -8.94 -13.25 0.88
CA MET A 190 -8.00 -12.40 1.60
C MET A 190 -8.51 -10.95 1.61
N THR A 191 -8.18 -10.16 2.63
CA THR A 191 -8.36 -8.68 2.61
C THR A 191 -7.13 -7.95 3.16
N PHE A 192 -6.88 -6.73 2.65
CA PHE A 192 -5.89 -5.78 3.17
C PHE A 192 -6.56 -4.76 4.12
N GLY A 193 -6.04 -4.59 5.34
CA GLY A 193 -6.62 -3.64 6.30
C GLY A 193 -5.67 -3.16 7.40
N GLY A 194 -5.89 -1.95 7.91
CA GLY A 194 -5.05 -1.31 8.93
C GLY A 194 -3.82 -0.58 8.37
N ASP A 195 -2.86 -0.28 9.25
CA ASP A 195 -1.60 0.39 8.93
C ASP A 195 -0.74 -0.39 7.91
N PHE A 196 0.25 0.30 7.33
CA PHE A 196 1.30 -0.26 6.45
C PHE A 196 0.72 -0.92 5.18
N PHE A 197 -0.05 -0.15 4.39
CA PHE A 197 -0.76 -0.64 3.19
C PHE A 197 -1.75 -1.78 3.49
N GLY A 198 -2.20 -1.89 4.73
CA GLY A 198 -3.12 -2.94 5.16
C GLY A 198 -2.43 -4.23 5.62
N ASP A 199 -1.12 -4.21 5.86
CA ASP A 199 -0.37 -5.35 6.40
C ASP A 199 -0.77 -5.68 7.85
N ALA A 200 -1.08 -4.65 8.65
CA ALA A 200 -1.28 -4.77 10.09
C ALA A 200 -2.55 -5.55 10.51
N ASN A 201 -3.57 -5.60 9.65
CA ASN A 201 -4.81 -6.33 9.89
C ASN A 201 -5.28 -7.14 8.66
N LYS A 202 -4.36 -7.52 7.77
CA LYS A 202 -4.64 -8.48 6.70
C LYS A 202 -5.20 -9.78 7.27
N LYS A 203 -6.14 -10.41 6.56
CA LYS A 203 -6.74 -11.72 6.91
C LYS A 203 -6.80 -12.62 5.69
N PHE A 204 -6.81 -13.92 5.97
CA PHE A 204 -6.92 -15.03 5.03
C PHE A 204 -7.88 -16.06 5.63
N GLY A 205 -8.57 -16.82 4.80
CA GLY A 205 -9.37 -17.96 5.25
C GLY A 205 -10.27 -18.49 4.15
N VAL A 206 -11.12 -19.45 4.50
CA VAL A 206 -12.18 -19.96 3.64
C VAL A 206 -13.37 -19.00 3.63
N TRP A 207 -14.02 -18.78 2.48
CA TRP A 207 -15.22 -17.95 2.40
C TRP A 207 -16.45 -18.65 2.98
N GLN A 208 -16.76 -18.37 4.24
CA GLN A 208 -17.90 -18.95 4.96
C GLN A 208 -18.50 -18.05 6.05
N SER A 209 -19.76 -18.28 6.39
CA SER A 209 -20.60 -17.38 7.22
C SER A 209 -20.11 -17.11 8.66
N ASP A 210 -19.15 -17.85 9.18
CA ASP A 210 -18.59 -17.61 10.52
C ASP A 210 -17.57 -16.47 10.54
N GLN A 211 -16.89 -16.22 9.42
CA GLN A 211 -15.75 -15.29 9.30
C GLN A 211 -16.07 -13.86 9.75
N THR A 212 -15.16 -13.24 10.49
CA THR A 212 -15.18 -11.81 10.82
C THR A 212 -14.21 -11.09 9.92
N ILE A 213 -14.73 -10.28 9.00
CA ILE A 213 -13.94 -9.63 7.94
C ILE A 213 -13.59 -8.21 8.39
N PRO A 214 -12.31 -7.80 8.37
CA PRO A 214 -11.91 -6.41 8.60
C PRO A 214 -12.68 -5.43 7.71
N ASP A 215 -13.37 -4.48 8.32
CA ASP A 215 -14.22 -3.50 7.63
C ASP A 215 -14.04 -2.06 8.17
N GLY A 216 -14.83 -1.13 7.66
CA GLY A 216 -14.82 0.26 8.07
C GLY A 216 -13.57 1.06 7.70
N ILE A 217 -13.47 2.28 8.23
CA ILE A 217 -12.58 3.31 7.69
C ILE A 217 -11.09 2.95 7.71
N LEU A 218 -10.68 2.00 8.55
CA LEU A 218 -9.29 1.53 8.64
C LEU A 218 -9.00 0.32 7.74
N ASN A 219 -10.00 -0.48 7.34
CA ASN A 219 -9.76 -1.81 6.75
C ASN A 219 -10.35 -2.03 5.35
N SER A 220 -10.98 -1.03 4.73
CA SER A 220 -11.53 -1.14 3.36
C SER A 220 -10.46 -1.08 2.26
N GLY A 221 -9.52 -2.02 2.25
CA GLY A 221 -8.61 -2.24 1.14
C GLY A 221 -9.19 -3.11 0.03
N PRO A 222 -8.37 -3.46 -0.98
CA PRO A 222 -8.71 -4.50 -1.93
C PRO A 222 -8.97 -5.83 -1.22
N MET A 223 -9.98 -6.55 -1.68
CA MET A 223 -10.35 -7.88 -1.21
C MET A 223 -10.18 -8.88 -2.34
N LEU A 224 -9.68 -10.07 -2.02
CA LEU A 224 -9.42 -11.13 -2.97
C LEU A 224 -10.26 -12.37 -2.65
N PHE A 225 -10.61 -13.11 -3.69
CA PHE A 225 -11.24 -14.43 -3.64
C PHE A 225 -10.50 -15.33 -4.63
N TYR A 226 -10.17 -16.57 -4.25
CA TYR A 226 -9.36 -17.45 -5.09
C TYR A 226 -9.56 -18.92 -4.76
N ASN A 227 -9.23 -19.82 -5.69
CA ASN A 227 -9.23 -21.26 -5.45
C ASN A 227 -7.91 -21.92 -5.89
N ASP A 228 -7.86 -23.24 -5.73
CA ASP A 228 -6.76 -24.15 -6.06
C ASP A 228 -6.59 -24.45 -7.56
N LYS A 229 -7.43 -23.87 -8.43
CA LYS A 229 -7.31 -23.97 -9.90
C LYS A 229 -6.63 -22.76 -10.54
N GLY A 230 -6.09 -21.83 -9.74
CA GLY A 230 -5.58 -20.55 -10.24
C GLY A 230 -6.64 -19.48 -10.52
N HIS A 231 -7.94 -19.77 -10.37
CA HIS A 231 -8.96 -18.73 -10.50
C HIS A 231 -8.86 -17.75 -9.33
N ALA A 232 -8.90 -16.46 -9.62
CA ALA A 232 -8.78 -15.38 -8.65
C ALA A 232 -9.57 -14.13 -9.09
N LEU A 233 -10.15 -13.43 -8.11
CA LEU A 233 -11.00 -12.25 -8.28
C LEU A 233 -10.59 -11.18 -7.25
N VAL A 234 -10.34 -9.95 -7.70
CA VAL A 234 -10.02 -8.79 -6.84
C VAL A 234 -11.18 -7.80 -6.88
N ILE A 235 -11.74 -7.44 -5.72
CA ILE A 235 -12.71 -6.36 -5.56
C ILE A 235 -12.05 -5.17 -4.85
N SER A 236 -12.16 -3.96 -5.42
CA SER A 236 -11.69 -2.72 -4.78
C SER A 236 -12.63 -1.54 -5.08
N PRO A 237 -12.58 -0.46 -4.30
CA PRO A 237 -13.02 0.84 -4.80
C PRO A 237 -12.32 1.17 -6.12
N TYR A 238 -13.04 1.77 -7.07
CA TYR A 238 -12.51 2.26 -8.34
C TYR A 238 -12.42 3.79 -8.37
N THR A 239 -13.24 4.49 -7.58
CA THR A 239 -13.33 5.96 -7.47
C THR A 239 -13.62 6.37 -6.02
N ASN A 240 -13.40 7.63 -5.69
CA ASN A 240 -13.65 8.22 -4.37
C ASN A 240 -12.91 7.46 -3.24
N PHE A 241 -11.67 7.03 -3.49
CA PHE A 241 -10.91 6.10 -2.64
C PHE A 241 -10.92 6.47 -1.15
N MET A 242 -10.75 7.75 -0.84
CA MET A 242 -10.74 8.26 0.54
C MET A 242 -12.11 8.28 1.22
N ALA A 243 -13.22 8.30 0.47
CA ALA A 243 -14.60 8.24 1.01
C ALA A 243 -15.25 6.85 0.90
N ALA A 244 -14.66 5.93 0.14
CA ALA A 244 -15.15 4.55 0.00
C ALA A 244 -15.00 3.76 1.31
N SER A 245 -15.89 2.81 1.55
CA SER A 245 -15.81 1.86 2.67
C SER A 245 -16.50 0.54 2.36
N THR A 246 -16.08 -0.48 3.09
CA THR A 246 -16.72 -1.78 3.24
C THR A 246 -17.33 -1.86 4.64
N HIS A 247 -18.40 -2.63 4.81
CA HIS A 247 -18.99 -2.92 6.12
C HIS A 247 -19.56 -4.34 6.17
N GLN A 248 -19.15 -5.14 7.16
CA GLN A 248 -19.73 -6.48 7.37
C GLN A 248 -21.03 -6.35 8.17
N ARG A 249 -22.17 -6.54 7.50
CA ARG A 249 -23.51 -6.36 8.08
C ARG A 249 -24.20 -7.69 8.36
N GLY A 250 -24.97 -7.74 9.44
CA GLY A 250 -25.75 -8.89 9.87
C GLY A 250 -24.96 -9.88 10.74
N GLU A 251 -25.67 -10.83 11.33
CA GLU A 251 -25.11 -11.88 12.18
C GLU A 251 -25.06 -13.22 11.43
N ALA A 252 -24.24 -14.17 11.88
CA ALA A 252 -24.19 -15.50 11.28
C ALA A 252 -25.53 -16.24 11.48
N PRO A 253 -26.08 -16.94 10.47
CA PRO A 253 -25.47 -17.27 9.17
C PRO A 253 -25.74 -16.25 8.04
N TYR A 254 -26.46 -15.15 8.30
CA TYR A 254 -26.95 -14.20 7.29
C TYR A 254 -26.04 -12.98 7.09
N LYS A 255 -24.72 -13.15 7.29
CA LYS A 255 -23.73 -12.08 7.08
C LYS A 255 -23.66 -11.67 5.61
N ARG A 256 -23.42 -10.39 5.38
CA ARG A 256 -23.06 -9.82 4.07
C ARG A 256 -21.92 -8.80 4.21
N LEU A 257 -21.24 -8.53 3.10
CA LEU A 257 -20.27 -7.45 3.01
C LEU A 257 -20.80 -6.39 2.03
N ASP A 258 -21.05 -5.19 2.54
CA ASP A 258 -21.60 -4.05 1.80
C ASP A 258 -20.47 -3.11 1.37
N TRP A 259 -20.33 -2.83 0.08
CA TRP A 259 -19.45 -1.76 -0.45
C TRP A 259 -20.24 -0.48 -0.69
N GLY A 260 -19.69 0.67 -0.32
CA GLY A 260 -20.30 1.97 -0.55
C GLY A 260 -19.51 3.13 0.05
N ILE A 261 -20.21 4.20 0.42
CA ILE A 261 -19.59 5.38 1.02
C ILE A 261 -19.55 5.26 2.56
N MET A 262 -18.46 5.73 3.18
CA MET A 262 -18.20 5.66 4.62
C MET A 262 -19.27 6.37 5.47
N GLY A 263 -19.50 5.83 6.67
CA GLY A 263 -20.65 6.15 7.50
C GLY A 263 -20.73 7.59 8.01
N GLY A 264 -19.62 8.32 8.07
CA GLY A 264 -19.59 9.71 8.56
C GLY A 264 -20.16 10.73 7.56
N ILE A 265 -20.41 10.33 6.31
CA ILE A 265 -20.93 11.25 5.28
C ILE A 265 -22.39 11.60 5.55
N GLY A 266 -22.62 12.83 6.02
CA GLY A 266 -23.93 13.37 6.39
C GLY A 266 -24.87 13.66 5.22
N GLU A 267 -24.31 13.91 4.03
CA GLU A 267 -25.03 14.25 2.80
C GLU A 267 -24.26 13.79 1.55
N LEU A 268 -24.97 13.32 0.52
CA LEU A 268 -24.44 13.15 -0.84
C LEU A 268 -25.09 14.19 -1.76
N PRO A 269 -24.31 14.93 -2.59
CA PRO A 269 -24.88 15.89 -3.53
C PRO A 269 -25.66 15.19 -4.66
N ALA A 270 -26.57 15.94 -5.29
CA ALA A 270 -27.30 15.50 -6.47
C ALA A 270 -26.35 15.07 -7.60
N GLY A 271 -26.60 13.90 -8.19
CA GLY A 271 -25.78 13.32 -9.25
C GLY A 271 -24.50 12.60 -8.77
N PHE A 272 -24.24 12.52 -7.46
CA PHE A 272 -23.05 11.82 -6.93
C PHE A 272 -22.96 10.38 -7.42
N GLU A 273 -21.76 9.97 -7.82
CA GLU A 273 -21.47 8.66 -8.41
C GLU A 273 -20.25 8.02 -7.71
N HIS A 274 -20.32 6.73 -7.42
CA HIS A 274 -19.24 5.93 -6.85
C HIS A 274 -19.18 4.56 -7.51
N LYS A 275 -17.97 4.11 -7.83
CA LYS A 275 -17.70 2.86 -8.56
C LYS A 275 -16.85 1.92 -7.72
N THR A 276 -17.24 0.65 -7.67
CA THR A 276 -16.45 -0.48 -7.16
C THR A 276 -16.07 -1.38 -8.35
N LEU A 277 -14.80 -1.77 -8.45
CA LEU A 277 -14.24 -2.62 -9.49
C LEU A 277 -14.17 -4.07 -9.00
N ALA A 278 -14.52 -5.02 -9.87
CA ALA A 278 -14.10 -6.41 -9.80
C ALA A 278 -13.23 -6.74 -11.03
N TYR A 279 -12.08 -7.37 -10.80
CA TYR A 279 -11.13 -7.85 -11.82
C TYR A 279 -10.90 -9.35 -11.63
N CYS A 280 -10.92 -10.14 -12.71
CA CYS A 280 -10.75 -11.60 -12.65
C CYS A 280 -9.51 -12.10 -13.39
N SER A 281 -9.00 -13.24 -12.96
CA SER A 281 -7.80 -13.91 -13.46
C SER A 281 -7.97 -15.43 -13.33
N ASP A 282 -7.44 -16.16 -14.30
CA ASP A 282 -7.28 -17.61 -14.34
C ASP A 282 -5.83 -18.06 -14.04
N HIS A 283 -4.89 -17.11 -13.88
CA HIS A 283 -3.45 -17.35 -13.68
C HIS A 283 -2.97 -17.00 -12.26
N GLY A 284 -3.77 -17.33 -11.24
CA GLY A 284 -3.44 -17.20 -9.82
C GLY A 284 -3.59 -15.78 -9.23
N VAL A 285 -3.42 -15.70 -7.90
CA VAL A 285 -3.53 -14.46 -7.11
C VAL A 285 -2.52 -13.40 -7.58
N GLY A 286 -1.28 -13.81 -7.87
CA GLY A 286 -0.21 -12.91 -8.29
C GLY A 286 -0.49 -12.22 -9.63
N SER A 287 -1.22 -12.87 -10.55
CA SER A 287 -1.66 -12.29 -11.82
C SER A 287 -2.92 -11.44 -11.66
N ALA A 288 -3.82 -11.79 -10.75
CA ALA A 288 -5.02 -11.02 -10.46
C ALA A 288 -4.68 -9.60 -9.95
N LEU A 289 -3.74 -9.49 -9.00
CA LEU A 289 -3.27 -8.19 -8.49
C LEU A 289 -2.45 -7.41 -9.54
N GLU A 290 -1.66 -8.10 -10.36
CA GLU A 290 -0.88 -7.47 -11.43
C GLU A 290 -1.78 -6.86 -12.52
N GLY A 291 -2.79 -7.62 -12.99
CA GLY A 291 -3.75 -7.17 -14.00
C GLY A 291 -4.64 -6.03 -13.49
N TRP A 292 -5.19 -6.17 -12.28
CA TRP A 292 -5.93 -5.12 -11.57
C TRP A 292 -5.09 -3.83 -11.42
N GLY A 293 -3.83 -3.95 -11.01
CA GLY A 293 -2.90 -2.83 -10.88
C GLY A 293 -2.54 -2.16 -12.22
N ASN A 294 -2.25 -2.94 -13.25
CA ASN A 294 -1.97 -2.44 -14.60
C ASN A 294 -3.20 -1.73 -15.20
N LEU A 295 -4.41 -2.24 -14.97
CA LEU A 295 -5.66 -1.58 -15.36
C LEU A 295 -5.81 -0.22 -14.68
N LEU A 296 -5.70 -0.16 -13.36
CA LEU A 296 -5.83 1.10 -12.61
C LEU A 296 -4.73 2.11 -12.99
N ARG A 297 -3.49 1.67 -13.22
CA ARG A 297 -2.40 2.55 -13.70
C ARG A 297 -2.59 2.99 -15.15
N ARG A 298 -3.22 2.20 -16.02
CA ARG A 298 -3.63 2.65 -17.36
C ARG A 298 -4.68 3.76 -17.26
N VAL A 299 -5.75 3.51 -16.51
CA VAL A 299 -6.88 4.44 -16.29
C VAL A 299 -6.39 5.77 -15.73
N TYR A 300 -5.70 5.74 -14.58
CA TYR A 300 -5.40 6.96 -13.82
C TYR A 300 -4.13 7.69 -14.25
N ARG A 301 -3.19 7.02 -14.93
CA ARG A 301 -1.87 7.58 -15.30
C ARG A 301 -1.50 7.41 -16.77
N GLY A 302 -2.40 6.90 -17.61
CA GLY A 302 -2.16 6.69 -19.04
C GLY A 302 -1.13 5.59 -19.38
N GLN A 303 -0.73 4.75 -18.42
CA GLN A 303 0.32 3.74 -18.64
C GLN A 303 -0.17 2.58 -19.53
N SER A 304 0.45 2.40 -20.70
CA SER A 304 0.00 1.50 -21.76
C SER A 304 0.38 0.01 -21.56
N ASN A 305 0.32 -0.52 -20.34
CA ASN A 305 0.87 -1.84 -19.98
C ASN A 305 -0.19 -2.95 -19.80
N LEU A 306 -1.34 -2.87 -20.47
CA LEU A 306 -2.23 -4.02 -20.61
C LEU A 306 -1.85 -4.83 -21.84
N ARG A 307 -1.24 -6.01 -21.63
CA ARG A 307 -1.26 -7.09 -22.63
C ARG A 307 -2.72 -7.54 -22.80
N THR A 308 -3.24 -7.48 -24.02
CA THR A 308 -4.47 -8.19 -24.40
C THR A 308 -4.17 -9.69 -24.44
N SER A 309 -4.98 -10.52 -23.80
CA SER A 309 -4.74 -11.96 -23.77
C SER A 309 -4.83 -12.56 -25.18
N LYS A 310 -3.85 -13.40 -25.51
CA LYS A 310 -3.73 -14.21 -26.74
C LYS A 310 -3.82 -13.44 -28.08
N GLY A 311 -2.67 -12.88 -28.48
CA GLY A 311 -2.15 -13.09 -29.84
C GLY A 311 -3.04 -12.77 -31.04
N THR A 312 -3.58 -11.55 -31.14
CA THR A 312 -3.82 -10.95 -32.46
C THR A 312 -2.53 -10.31 -32.95
N GLN A 313 -2.08 -10.66 -34.15
CA GLN A 313 -0.98 -9.96 -34.79
C GLN A 313 -1.36 -8.49 -35.00
N LYS A 314 -0.39 -7.57 -34.83
CA LYS A 314 -0.48 -6.27 -35.47
C LYS A 314 -0.43 -6.46 -36.98
N LEU A 315 -1.59 -6.47 -37.62
CA LEU A 315 -1.70 -5.98 -38.99
C LEU A 315 -1.47 -4.47 -38.93
N ASP A 316 -0.26 -4.03 -39.24
CA ASP A 316 0.03 -2.62 -39.49
C ASP A 316 -0.72 -2.19 -40.77
N ILE A 317 -1.95 -1.69 -40.60
CA ILE A 317 -2.72 -1.04 -41.67
C ILE A 317 -2.09 0.34 -41.91
N GLY A 318 -0.93 0.33 -42.57
CA GLY A 318 -0.32 1.50 -43.17
C GLY A 318 -1.07 1.94 -44.42
N SER A 319 -0.87 3.22 -44.79
CA SER A 319 -1.42 3.90 -45.97
C SER A 319 -2.93 4.23 -45.95
N LYS A 320 -3.24 5.43 -46.47
CA LYS A 320 -4.58 5.85 -46.89
C LYS A 320 -4.68 5.63 -48.40
N SER A 321 -5.45 4.66 -48.87
CA SER A 321 -5.98 4.64 -50.25
C SER A 321 -7.01 3.53 -50.44
N GLU A 322 -8.15 3.91 -51.01
CA GLU A 322 -9.04 3.10 -51.87
C GLU A 322 -9.45 1.67 -51.46
N LEU A 323 -10.73 1.53 -51.14
CA LEU A 323 -11.66 0.44 -51.54
C LEU A 323 -13.05 0.87 -51.02
N ARG A 324 -13.81 1.64 -51.81
CA ARG A 324 -14.89 1.18 -52.71
C ARG A 324 -15.97 0.35 -52.04
N ASN A 325 -17.21 0.78 -52.30
CA ASN A 325 -18.47 0.16 -51.92
C ASN A 325 -18.51 -1.34 -52.22
N ASP A 326 -19.22 -2.08 -51.37
CA ASP A 326 -20.40 -2.83 -51.81
C ASP A 326 -21.27 -3.21 -50.59
N PHE A 327 -22.40 -2.51 -50.41
CA PHE A 327 -23.64 -3.01 -49.77
C PHE A 327 -24.75 -1.94 -49.84
N LEU A 328 -25.73 -2.18 -50.72
CA LEU A 328 -26.99 -1.44 -50.87
C LEU A 328 -28.05 -2.43 -51.41
N PRO A 329 -29.36 -2.15 -51.29
CA PRO A 329 -30.03 -1.51 -50.16
C PRO A 329 -31.32 -2.26 -49.74
N ILE A 330 -31.89 -1.92 -48.58
CA ILE A 330 -33.34 -1.99 -48.38
C ILE A 330 -33.84 -0.65 -47.82
N GLN A 331 -34.57 0.05 -48.67
CA GLN A 331 -35.47 1.19 -48.41
C GLN A 331 -36.71 0.72 -47.60
N GLU A 332 -37.54 1.53 -46.93
CA GLU A 332 -37.82 2.97 -47.05
C GLU A 332 -38.58 3.53 -45.81
N ILE A 333 -38.37 4.82 -45.45
CA ILE A 333 -39.37 5.92 -45.20
C ILE A 333 -40.54 5.74 -44.17
N TYR A 334 -41.17 6.75 -43.50
CA TYR A 334 -41.07 8.24 -43.39
C TYR A 334 -40.59 8.60 -41.96
N SER A 335 -39.70 9.58 -41.69
CA SER A 335 -39.76 11.06 -41.86
C SER A 335 -40.71 11.83 -40.93
N ASN A 336 -40.15 12.72 -40.09
CA ASN A 336 -40.43 14.17 -40.17
C ASN A 336 -39.47 15.00 -39.28
N ASN A 337 -38.83 16.00 -39.89
CA ASN A 337 -38.05 17.04 -39.19
C ASN A 337 -38.87 18.33 -39.10
N ILE A 338 -38.86 18.99 -37.94
CA ILE A 338 -38.97 20.46 -37.88
C ILE A 338 -37.95 20.97 -36.86
N VAL A 339 -36.92 21.66 -37.36
CA VAL A 339 -36.15 22.64 -36.58
C VAL A 339 -36.81 23.99 -36.82
N ARG A 340 -37.00 24.79 -35.76
CA ARG A 340 -37.34 26.21 -35.90
C ARG A 340 -36.48 27.05 -34.96
N LEU A 341 -35.64 27.88 -35.56
CA LEU A 341 -34.99 29.02 -34.91
C LEU A 341 -35.92 30.23 -35.01
N GLU A 342 -35.91 31.08 -33.99
CA GLU A 342 -36.31 32.49 -34.06
C GLU A 342 -35.62 33.22 -32.88
N GLU A 343 -35.18 34.47 -33.08
CA GLU A 343 -34.24 35.20 -32.21
C GLU A 343 -34.92 36.34 -31.40
N THR A 344 -34.12 37.33 -30.97
CA THR A 344 -34.46 38.65 -30.38
C THR A 344 -34.78 38.70 -28.87
N SER A 345 -34.36 39.73 -28.09
CA SER A 345 -33.34 40.79 -28.35
C SER A 345 -32.94 41.57 -27.07
N ASP A 346 -31.72 42.10 -27.07
CA ASP A 346 -31.24 43.36 -26.44
C ASP A 346 -31.23 43.65 -24.91
N ILE A 347 -29.99 43.77 -24.40
CA ILE A 347 -29.38 44.97 -23.77
C ILE A 347 -30.17 45.74 -22.68
N ARG A 348 -29.60 45.83 -21.46
CA ARG A 348 -29.42 47.12 -20.74
C ARG A 348 -28.43 47.12 -19.56
N SER A 349 -27.53 48.11 -19.62
CA SER A 349 -26.84 48.85 -18.52
C SER A 349 -26.01 48.14 -17.44
N ASN A 350 -24.72 48.51 -17.40
CA ASN A 350 -23.86 48.46 -16.21
C ASN A 350 -24.42 49.27 -15.02
N LYS A 351 -24.18 48.81 -13.78
CA LYS A 351 -23.64 49.65 -12.68
C LYS A 351 -23.23 48.85 -11.44
N THR A 352 -22.01 49.10 -10.96
CA THR A 352 -21.52 48.62 -9.66
C THR A 352 -21.83 49.65 -8.58
N THR A 353 -22.31 49.23 -7.39
CA THR A 353 -22.26 50.07 -6.17
C THR A 353 -22.19 49.17 -4.94
N VAL A 354 -21.21 49.43 -4.07
CA VAL A 354 -21.07 48.80 -2.75
C VAL A 354 -21.80 49.66 -1.72
N MET A 355 -22.61 49.06 -0.86
CA MET A 355 -23.13 49.72 0.36
C MET A 355 -23.02 48.78 1.56
N ILE A 356 -22.14 49.15 2.49
CA ILE A 356 -22.00 48.49 3.80
C ILE A 356 -23.06 49.05 4.75
N LYS A 357 -23.79 48.18 5.46
CA LYS A 357 -24.49 48.58 6.69
C LYS A 357 -24.32 47.53 7.78
N ARG A 358 -23.95 48.01 8.96
CA ARG A 358 -23.56 47.26 10.17
C ARG A 358 -24.49 47.71 11.30
N LEU A 359 -25.07 46.79 12.07
CA LEU A 359 -25.68 46.91 13.41
C LEU A 359 -26.29 45.52 13.72
N ASN A 360 -25.85 44.70 14.68
CA ASN A 360 -25.73 44.80 16.15
C ASN A 360 -26.94 44.23 16.93
N LYS A 361 -26.66 43.10 17.62
CA LYS A 361 -27.07 42.71 18.98
C LYS A 361 -28.57 42.65 19.39
N SER A 362 -28.94 41.42 19.77
CA SER A 362 -29.64 41.01 21.01
C SER A 362 -31.07 41.48 21.34
N SER A 363 -31.93 40.49 21.55
CA SER A 363 -32.94 40.49 22.63
C SER A 363 -33.31 39.06 23.03
N ILE A 364 -33.31 38.77 24.33
CA ILE A 364 -33.82 37.53 24.94
C ILE A 364 -35.30 37.74 25.30
N PRO A 365 -36.15 36.71 25.24
CA PRO A 365 -37.20 36.56 26.25
C PRO A 365 -37.08 35.23 27.01
N GLU A 366 -37.00 35.32 28.34
CA GLU A 366 -37.27 34.21 29.25
C GLU A 366 -38.79 34.08 29.47
N ASN A 367 -39.33 32.86 29.66
CA ASN A 367 -39.76 32.42 31.02
C ASN A 367 -40.44 31.03 31.08
N ARG A 368 -40.34 30.44 32.28
CA ARG A 368 -41.29 29.52 32.97
C ARG A 368 -41.63 28.15 32.36
N PHE A 369 -40.85 27.16 32.81
CA PHE A 369 -41.31 26.00 33.59
C PHE A 369 -42.74 25.44 33.37
N SER A 370 -42.80 24.13 33.08
CA SER A 370 -43.23 23.19 34.14
C SER A 370 -42.54 21.82 34.00
N ILE A 371 -42.29 21.17 35.14
CA ILE A 371 -41.98 19.74 35.23
C ILE A 371 -43.06 19.15 36.12
N ASN A 372 -43.83 18.18 35.62
CA ASN A 372 -44.35 17.04 36.38
C ASN A 372 -45.28 16.16 35.53
N ASN A 373 -44.80 14.97 35.13
CA ASN A 373 -45.24 13.70 35.72
C ASN A 373 -44.77 12.50 34.88
N ILE A 374 -43.83 11.74 35.45
CA ILE A 374 -43.40 10.45 34.90
C ILE A 374 -44.36 9.37 35.42
N THR A 375 -45.31 8.93 34.59
CA THR A 375 -46.15 7.76 34.93
C THR A 375 -45.35 6.46 34.89
N LYS A 376 -45.64 5.58 35.85
CA LYS A 376 -44.89 4.38 36.24
C LYS A 376 -45.00 3.21 35.25
N LYS A 377 -44.68 3.44 33.97
CA LYS A 377 -44.72 2.43 32.89
C LYS A 377 -43.58 2.58 31.86
N LYS A 378 -42.47 3.23 32.25
CA LYS A 378 -41.33 3.55 31.36
C LYS A 378 -39.96 3.16 31.93
N ILE A 379 -39.91 2.36 33.00
CA ILE A 379 -38.68 1.92 33.66
C ILE A 379 -38.26 0.50 33.20
N ASP A 380 -39.22 -0.39 32.95
CA ASP A 380 -38.94 -1.79 32.57
C ASP A 380 -38.39 -1.96 31.13
N LYS A 381 -38.28 -0.87 30.35
CA LYS A 381 -37.71 -0.88 28.99
C LYS A 381 -36.27 -0.36 28.91
N ILE A 382 -35.57 -0.27 30.05
CA ILE A 382 -34.16 0.18 30.13
C ILE A 382 -33.21 -0.97 30.55
N SER A 383 -33.68 -1.97 31.29
CA SER A 383 -32.87 -3.12 31.75
C SER A 383 -32.43 -4.10 30.65
N MET A 384 -32.81 -3.89 29.38
CA MET A 384 -32.45 -4.76 28.25
C MET A 384 -31.52 -4.10 27.21
N SER A 385 -30.92 -2.94 27.52
CA SER A 385 -29.94 -2.27 26.65
C SER A 385 -28.52 -2.20 27.24
N TYR A 386 -28.30 -2.72 28.45
CA TYR A 386 -27.03 -2.60 29.18
C TYR A 386 -26.02 -3.76 28.98
N LYS A 387 -26.30 -4.72 28.08
CA LYS A 387 -25.30 -5.73 27.67
C LYS A 387 -24.53 -5.38 26.38
N THR A 388 -25.15 -4.63 25.46
CA THR A 388 -24.52 -4.26 24.17
C THR A 388 -23.60 -3.04 24.29
N ALA A 389 -23.87 -2.13 25.23
CA ALA A 389 -23.04 -0.93 25.46
C ALA A 389 -21.62 -1.26 25.95
N THR A 390 -21.46 -2.35 26.72
CA THR A 390 -20.18 -2.72 27.35
C THR A 390 -19.09 -3.02 26.34
N GLN A 391 -19.43 -3.65 25.21
CA GLN A 391 -18.49 -4.04 24.17
C GLN A 391 -18.05 -2.83 23.31
N SER A 392 -18.93 -1.85 23.10
CA SER A 392 -18.56 -0.55 22.51
C SER A 392 -17.61 0.24 23.40
N ILE A 393 -17.83 0.22 24.72
CA ILE A 393 -16.93 0.84 25.70
C ILE A 393 -15.57 0.11 25.73
N THR A 394 -15.53 -1.22 25.55
CA THR A 394 -14.27 -1.96 25.38
C THR A 394 -13.47 -1.43 24.18
N ASN A 395 -14.09 -1.20 23.03
CA ASN A 395 -13.40 -0.65 21.85
C ASN A 395 -12.90 0.78 22.05
N TYR A 396 -13.69 1.66 22.70
CA TYR A 396 -13.24 3.01 23.04
C TYR A 396 -12.05 2.99 24.03
N THR A 397 -12.09 2.07 25.00
CA THR A 397 -10.99 1.84 25.95
C THR A 397 -9.77 1.24 25.26
N HIS A 398 -9.94 0.35 24.27
CA HIS A 398 -8.82 -0.22 23.51
C HIS A 398 -8.16 0.84 22.60
N ASN A 399 -8.93 1.74 22.00
CA ASN A 399 -8.39 2.88 21.25
C ASN A 399 -7.64 3.89 22.16
N ASN A 400 -8.17 4.18 23.35
CA ASN A 400 -7.45 4.98 24.35
C ASN A 400 -6.21 4.27 24.90
N ASN A 401 -6.24 2.94 25.03
CA ASN A 401 -5.08 2.16 25.41
C ASN A 401 -4.05 2.09 24.27
N MET A 402 -4.43 2.06 22.99
CA MET A 402 -3.48 2.20 21.87
C MET A 402 -2.88 3.61 21.80
N PHE A 403 -3.66 4.65 22.11
CA PHE A 403 -3.18 6.03 22.21
C PHE A 403 -2.16 6.17 23.35
N GLN A 404 -2.50 5.68 24.55
CA GLN A 404 -1.57 5.62 25.69
C GLN A 404 -0.37 4.71 25.44
N ASP A 405 -0.52 3.52 24.84
CA ASP A 405 0.61 2.65 24.52
C ASP A 405 1.53 3.26 23.47
N GLY A 406 0.98 3.92 22.45
CA GLY A 406 1.76 4.65 21.44
C GLY A 406 2.57 5.77 22.08
N ILE A 407 1.91 6.61 22.90
CA ILE A 407 2.54 7.72 23.61
C ILE A 407 3.56 7.20 24.64
N ASN A 408 3.24 6.21 25.46
CA ASN A 408 4.16 5.67 26.47
C ASN A 408 5.34 4.89 25.85
N LYS A 409 5.22 4.36 24.63
CA LYS A 409 6.34 3.77 23.85
C LYS A 409 7.18 4.81 23.11
N ASP A 410 6.67 6.03 22.87
CA ASP A 410 7.44 7.16 22.32
C ASP A 410 8.08 8.01 23.44
N LEU A 411 7.42 8.21 24.59
CA LEU A 411 7.90 9.01 25.74
C LEU A 411 8.95 8.29 26.61
N GLY A 412 9.22 7.00 26.36
CA GLY A 412 9.99 6.11 27.26
C GLY A 412 11.45 6.49 27.57
N ASN A 413 11.97 7.60 27.05
CA ASN A 413 13.37 8.04 27.25
C ASN A 413 13.57 9.52 27.64
N SER A 414 12.55 10.22 28.17
CA SER A 414 12.79 11.54 28.80
C SER A 414 13.36 11.40 30.22
N ARG A 415 14.69 11.41 30.37
CA ARG A 415 15.36 11.49 31.69
C ARG A 415 15.25 12.89 32.28
N ALA A 416 14.15 13.17 32.97
CA ALA A 416 14.01 14.40 33.77
C ALA A 416 15.08 14.45 34.89
N HIS A 417 15.90 15.51 34.90
CA HIS A 417 16.88 15.74 35.97
C HIS A 417 16.19 16.01 37.30
N LYS A 418 16.65 15.37 38.38
CA LYS A 418 16.13 15.58 39.74
C LYS A 418 16.65 16.89 40.32
N HIS A 419 15.76 17.86 40.52
CA HIS A 419 15.93 18.91 41.52
C HIS A 419 14.74 18.95 42.49
N THR A 420 14.97 18.49 43.71
CA THR A 420 14.32 18.97 44.94
C THR A 420 15.20 20.10 45.51
N PRO A 421 14.68 21.06 46.32
CA PRO A 421 13.61 20.85 47.30
C PRO A 421 12.55 21.96 47.49
N SER A 422 11.40 21.59 48.07
CA SER A 422 10.94 22.10 49.37
C SER A 422 9.69 21.32 49.84
N LYS A 423 9.29 21.49 51.10
CA LYS A 423 8.10 20.83 51.69
C LYS A 423 7.05 21.88 52.06
N THR A 424 5.81 21.70 51.64
CA THR A 424 4.65 22.33 52.29
C THR A 424 3.46 21.37 52.24
N ARG A 425 2.64 21.34 53.29
CA ARG A 425 1.70 20.24 53.59
C ARG A 425 0.31 20.80 53.91
N VAL A 426 -0.63 20.70 52.97
CA VAL A 426 -2.06 21.00 53.20
C VAL A 426 -2.91 19.84 52.67
N GLN A 427 -4.08 19.65 53.29
CA GLN A 427 -4.89 18.44 53.23
C GLN A 427 -5.63 18.28 51.89
N LYS A 428 -5.82 17.04 51.44
CA LYS A 428 -6.97 16.65 50.61
C LYS A 428 -7.95 15.86 51.46
N LYS A 429 -9.20 16.31 51.51
CA LYS A 429 -10.31 15.68 52.25
C LYS A 429 -10.70 14.38 51.53
N GLN A 430 -10.72 13.27 52.26
CA GLN A 430 -11.07 11.95 51.71
C GLN A 430 -12.59 11.76 51.78
N ILE A 431 -13.25 11.62 50.64
CA ILE A 431 -14.63 11.12 50.56
C ILE A 431 -14.54 9.68 50.07
N SER A 432 -14.97 8.74 50.91
CA SER A 432 -14.96 7.31 50.64
C SER A 432 -16.31 6.86 50.08
N VAL A 433 -16.26 6.07 49.00
CA VAL A 433 -17.37 5.22 48.57
C VAL A 433 -16.86 3.78 48.61
N ASN A 434 -17.49 2.93 49.41
CA ASN A 434 -17.09 1.54 49.58
C ASN A 434 -17.65 0.67 48.45
N VAL A 435 -16.81 -0.19 47.88
CA VAL A 435 -17.25 -1.38 47.12
C VAL A 435 -16.65 -2.61 47.78
N LYS A 436 -17.48 -3.38 48.50
CA LYS A 436 -17.06 -4.67 49.07
C LYS A 436 -17.09 -5.74 47.96
N LEU A 437 -15.92 -6.22 47.55
CA LEU A 437 -15.79 -7.46 46.79
C LEU A 437 -15.73 -8.65 47.76
N PHE A 438 -16.73 -9.52 47.70
CA PHE A 438 -16.66 -10.84 48.35
C PHE A 438 -15.96 -11.85 47.42
N LYS A 439 -15.04 -12.64 47.99
CA LYS A 439 -14.48 -13.85 47.37
C LYS A 439 -15.25 -15.08 47.84
N ALA A 440 -15.42 -16.05 46.94
CA ALA A 440 -15.68 -17.46 47.26
C ALA A 440 -14.66 -18.33 46.49
N LYS A 441 -14.45 -19.58 46.93
CA LYS A 441 -13.45 -20.53 46.39
C LYS A 441 -14.09 -21.74 45.69
N SER A 442 -13.26 -22.42 44.90
CA SER A 442 -13.46 -23.66 44.14
C SER A 442 -13.47 -24.97 44.97
N ILE A 443 -14.12 -26.04 44.46
CA ILE A 443 -13.90 -27.50 44.73
C ILE A 443 -14.83 -28.33 43.82
N PHE A 444 -14.50 -29.52 43.26
CA PHE A 444 -13.18 -30.13 42.95
C PHE A 444 -13.11 -30.52 41.44
N ILE A 445 -13.13 -31.74 40.85
CA ILE A 445 -13.08 -33.18 41.22
C ILE A 445 -12.31 -33.95 40.11
N ASP A 446 -11.46 -34.90 40.49
CA ASP A 446 -10.85 -36.10 39.83
C ASP A 446 -10.17 -36.16 38.43
N GLY A 447 -9.21 -37.11 38.35
CA GLY A 447 -8.41 -37.54 37.19
C GLY A 447 -8.59 -39.06 36.89
N PRO A 448 -7.57 -39.80 36.39
CA PRO A 448 -6.34 -40.10 37.17
C PRO A 448 -5.01 -40.12 36.33
N LYS A 449 -4.00 -40.94 36.71
CA LYS A 449 -2.55 -40.76 36.43
C LYS A 449 -1.79 -42.00 35.89
N SER A 450 -0.65 -41.77 35.23
CA SER A 450 0.62 -42.56 35.31
C SER A 450 1.80 -41.63 34.88
N LEU A 451 2.92 -41.42 35.62
CA LEU A 451 4.05 -42.29 36.07
C LEU A 451 5.00 -42.66 34.91
N ARG A 452 6.36 -42.53 34.95
CA ARG A 452 7.45 -42.06 35.88
C ARG A 452 8.59 -41.46 34.99
N SER A 453 9.75 -40.90 35.38
CA SER A 453 10.54 -40.64 36.63
C SER A 453 11.41 -39.37 36.37
N VAL A 454 11.97 -38.57 37.29
CA VAL A 454 12.75 -38.72 38.56
C VAL A 454 14.27 -39.00 38.38
N PHE A 455 15.10 -37.97 38.59
CA PHE A 455 16.29 -37.95 39.48
C PHE A 455 16.59 -36.50 39.94
N ILE A 456 17.55 -36.29 40.87
CA ILE A 456 17.63 -35.13 41.80
C ILE A 456 19.10 -34.66 42.00
N ASN A 457 19.29 -33.47 42.61
CA ASN A 457 20.49 -32.84 43.23
C ASN A 457 21.18 -31.70 42.45
N ASP A 458 21.74 -30.66 43.09
CA ASP A 458 21.41 -30.01 44.39
C ASP A 458 21.99 -28.57 44.44
N THR A 459 21.70 -27.87 45.54
CA THR A 459 22.15 -26.58 46.06
C THR A 459 23.67 -26.53 46.37
N ASN A 460 24.32 -25.46 46.89
CA ASN A 460 23.84 -24.30 47.66
C ASN A 460 24.80 -23.07 47.70
N SER A 461 24.22 -21.92 48.05
CA SER A 461 24.73 -20.59 48.43
C SER A 461 26.08 -20.44 49.17
N ARG A 462 26.77 -19.30 49.00
CA ARG A 462 26.91 -18.21 50.03
C ARG A 462 27.76 -16.97 49.62
N LEU A 463 27.56 -15.87 50.37
CA LEU A 463 28.33 -14.61 50.35
C LEU A 463 29.57 -14.68 51.26
N TYR A 464 30.55 -13.77 51.08
CA TYR A 464 30.91 -12.76 52.10
C TYR A 464 31.72 -11.57 51.50
N VAL A 465 32.07 -10.57 52.32
CA VAL A 465 32.48 -9.20 51.94
C VAL A 465 33.64 -8.70 52.81
N THR A 466 34.60 -7.95 52.25
CA THR A 466 35.44 -6.89 52.90
C THR A 466 36.23 -6.15 51.80
N SER A 467 36.20 -4.81 51.67
CA SER A 467 36.99 -3.75 52.35
C SER A 467 38.48 -3.68 51.91
N ARG A 468 39.16 -2.52 51.74
CA ARG A 468 38.87 -1.12 52.16
C ARG A 468 39.59 -0.09 51.24
N ARG A 469 39.61 1.21 51.61
CA ARG A 469 40.35 2.34 50.96
C ARG A 469 41.88 2.27 51.27
N GLN A 470 42.81 3.16 50.87
CA GLN A 470 42.77 4.62 50.57
C GLN A 470 44.12 5.15 50.00
N THR A 471 44.16 6.38 49.45
CA THR A 471 45.31 7.35 49.34
C THR A 471 46.61 6.95 48.60
N ASP A 472 47.48 7.84 48.08
CA ASP A 472 47.36 9.21 47.49
C ASP A 472 48.71 9.64 46.81
N THR A 473 48.68 10.69 45.97
CA THR A 473 49.75 11.69 45.66
C THR A 473 51.09 11.41 44.90
N GLU A 474 51.46 12.40 44.06
CA GLU A 474 52.82 12.92 43.69
C GLU A 474 53.83 12.08 42.84
N SER A 475 54.83 12.65 42.11
CA SER A 475 54.92 13.93 41.36
C SER A 475 56.18 14.05 40.44
N THR A 476 56.07 14.70 39.26
CA THR A 476 57.17 15.36 38.45
C THR A 476 58.37 14.49 37.96
N ILE A 477 59.38 14.89 37.14
CA ILE A 477 59.94 16.15 36.56
C ILE A 477 60.40 15.93 35.08
N GLY A 478 60.50 16.99 34.25
CA GLY A 478 61.30 17.07 32.99
C GLY A 478 60.46 17.43 31.74
N GLU A 479 60.50 18.62 31.11
CA GLU A 479 61.58 19.44 30.50
C GLU A 479 62.11 18.87 29.14
N ASP A 480 62.26 19.61 28.02
CA ASP A 480 62.09 21.07 27.79
C ASP A 480 61.94 21.46 26.28
N LYS A 481 61.37 22.66 25.99
CA LYS A 481 61.53 23.64 24.85
C LYS A 481 61.73 23.18 23.37
N ASN A 482 61.42 23.94 22.29
CA ASN A 482 60.84 25.28 22.01
C ASN A 482 60.08 25.23 20.65
N ILE A 483 58.84 25.73 20.47
CA ILE A 483 58.39 27.12 20.11
C ILE A 483 59.05 27.75 18.85
N LEU A 484 58.29 27.93 17.76
CA LEU A 484 57.93 29.25 17.14
C LEU A 484 57.10 29.14 15.83
N ASN A 485 56.27 30.16 15.59
CA ASN A 485 55.49 30.49 14.37
C ASN A 485 55.67 32.02 14.15
N PRO A 486 55.63 32.61 12.92
CA PRO A 486 54.33 33.08 12.39
C PRO A 486 54.18 33.25 10.84
N ASP A 487 52.92 33.49 10.46
CA ASP A 487 52.31 34.13 9.27
C ASP A 487 53.15 34.87 8.20
N SER A 488 52.68 34.84 6.95
CA SER A 488 52.11 36.03 6.26
C SER A 488 51.65 35.78 4.80
N HIS A 489 50.92 36.74 4.21
CA HIS A 489 50.34 36.70 2.86
C HIS A 489 51.31 37.11 1.74
N LEU A 490 51.05 36.68 0.49
CA LEU A 490 50.84 37.62 -0.65
C LEU A 490 50.29 36.94 -1.92
N LYS A 491 49.95 37.75 -2.94
CA LYS A 491 49.43 37.37 -4.27
C LYS A 491 50.52 37.46 -5.34
N SER A 492 50.38 36.78 -6.49
CA SER A 492 50.03 37.47 -7.77
C SER A 492 50.31 36.70 -9.08
N GLN A 493 49.59 37.15 -10.12
CA GLN A 493 49.89 37.13 -11.58
C GLN A 493 49.63 35.90 -12.47
N GLU A 494 49.40 36.25 -13.74
CA GLU A 494 48.89 35.51 -14.91
C GLU A 494 50.04 35.42 -15.96
N PRO A 495 49.94 34.63 -17.04
CA PRO A 495 49.48 35.25 -18.30
C PRO A 495 48.69 34.31 -19.24
N ARG A 496 48.30 34.85 -20.41
CA ARG A 496 47.43 34.24 -21.44
C ARG A 496 48.18 33.99 -22.76
N ASP A 497 47.47 33.30 -23.68
CA ASP A 497 47.62 33.22 -25.16
C ASP A 497 47.91 31.79 -25.69
N ARG A 498 47.48 31.36 -26.90
CA ARG A 498 46.49 31.87 -27.89
C ARG A 498 45.93 30.69 -28.75
N TYR A 499 44.88 30.95 -29.55
CA TYR A 499 44.19 30.05 -30.52
C TYR A 499 45.09 29.57 -31.70
N PRO A 500 44.82 28.45 -32.44
CA PRO A 500 43.62 28.30 -33.33
C PRO A 500 43.02 26.87 -33.58
N ASN A 501 42.03 26.84 -34.50
CA ASN A 501 41.12 25.76 -34.99
C ASN A 501 41.55 25.34 -36.45
N PRO A 502 40.84 24.56 -37.32
CA PRO A 502 39.70 23.61 -37.21
C PRO A 502 39.80 22.29 -38.08
N ARG A 503 38.67 21.53 -38.20
CA ARG A 503 38.23 20.52 -39.23
C ARG A 503 38.27 19.02 -38.79
N ARG A 504 37.11 18.34 -38.66
CA ARG A 504 36.33 17.47 -39.62
C ARG A 504 36.99 16.10 -39.89
N SER A 505 36.28 14.96 -40.01
CA SER A 505 34.86 14.69 -40.31
C SER A 505 34.33 13.33 -39.77
N GLU A 506 33.00 13.25 -39.50
CA GLU A 506 31.99 12.19 -39.84
C GLU A 506 32.32 10.66 -39.79
N CYS A 507 31.40 9.71 -39.50
CA CYS A 507 29.92 9.78 -39.39
C CYS A 507 29.23 8.62 -38.60
N TYR A 508 27.96 8.88 -38.19
CA TYR A 508 26.85 7.96 -37.80
C TYR A 508 26.98 6.94 -36.63
N PRO A 509 25.84 6.46 -36.04
CA PRO A 509 24.47 7.00 -36.00
C PRO A 509 23.97 7.33 -34.57
N LYS A 510 22.92 8.17 -34.45
CA LYS A 510 22.23 8.44 -33.16
C LYS A 510 20.89 7.70 -33.05
N PRO A 511 20.55 7.07 -31.91
CA PRO A 511 19.18 6.70 -31.57
C PRO A 511 18.25 7.92 -31.53
N ARG A 512 16.96 7.71 -31.77
CA ARG A 512 15.96 8.79 -31.92
C ARG A 512 15.66 9.45 -30.57
N GLY A 513 15.70 10.78 -30.53
CA GLY A 513 15.59 11.54 -29.29
C GLY A 513 14.19 11.57 -28.68
N HIS A 514 14.11 11.45 -27.36
CA HIS A 514 13.00 12.02 -26.60
C HIS A 514 13.08 13.55 -26.68
N ARG A 515 11.94 14.22 -26.86
CA ARG A 515 11.82 15.62 -26.43
C ARG A 515 11.87 15.63 -24.89
N PRO A 516 12.54 16.60 -24.24
CA PRO A 516 12.45 16.73 -22.79
C PRO A 516 11.00 17.07 -22.42
N SER A 517 10.28 16.10 -21.89
CA SER A 517 9.00 16.31 -21.23
C SER A 517 9.20 17.25 -20.03
N LEU A 518 8.17 18.01 -19.68
CA LEU A 518 8.12 18.82 -18.46
C LEU A 518 8.49 17.95 -17.24
N THR A 519 9.70 18.21 -16.72
CA THR A 519 10.35 17.61 -15.55
C THR A 519 9.70 16.35 -14.99
N ALA A 520 10.19 15.19 -15.42
CA ALA A 520 10.14 14.02 -14.54
C ALA A 520 10.94 14.35 -13.26
N PRO A 521 10.49 13.93 -12.06
CA PRO A 521 11.27 14.11 -10.83
C PRO A 521 12.61 13.37 -10.95
N HIS A 522 13.59 13.78 -10.14
CA HIS A 522 14.85 13.04 -10.04
C HIS A 522 14.56 11.57 -9.67
N PRO A 523 15.28 10.59 -10.26
CA PRO A 523 15.12 9.20 -9.86
C PRO A 523 15.41 9.07 -8.37
N ASP A 524 14.49 8.45 -7.64
CA ASP A 524 14.50 8.44 -6.18
C ASP A 524 15.83 7.89 -5.64
N ILE A 525 16.56 8.72 -4.91
CA ILE A 525 17.90 8.37 -4.42
C ILE A 525 17.83 7.19 -3.44
N SER A 526 16.73 7.10 -2.68
CA SER A 526 16.55 6.07 -1.65
C SER A 526 16.41 4.67 -2.25
N ILE A 527 15.78 4.59 -3.42
CA ILE A 527 15.43 3.35 -4.15
C ILE A 527 16.51 2.98 -5.18
N SER A 528 17.50 3.86 -5.41
CA SER A 528 18.56 3.65 -6.41
C SER A 528 19.95 3.46 -5.82
N HIS A 529 20.20 3.98 -4.62
CA HIS A 529 21.51 3.92 -3.96
C HIS A 529 21.37 3.55 -2.47
N LEU A 530 22.44 3.06 -1.87
CA LEU A 530 22.55 2.81 -0.44
C LEU A 530 22.61 4.14 0.33
N GLY A 531 21.89 4.23 1.45
CA GLY A 531 21.99 5.34 2.37
C GLY A 531 21.73 4.96 3.82
N TYR A 532 21.51 5.96 4.66
CA TYR A 532 21.50 5.80 6.11
C TYR A 532 20.20 6.32 6.73
N TRP A 533 19.55 5.51 7.58
CA TRP A 533 18.26 5.83 8.19
C TRP A 533 18.38 6.10 9.69
N THR A 534 17.58 7.05 10.18
CA THR A 534 17.47 7.38 11.61
C THR A 534 16.09 7.12 12.18
N CYS A 535 15.25 6.38 11.44
CA CYS A 535 13.90 5.97 11.83
C CYS A 535 13.89 4.91 12.93
N ARG A 536 12.71 4.66 13.50
CA ARG A 536 12.50 3.72 14.62
C ARG A 536 13.01 2.32 14.24
N GLY A 537 13.92 1.80 15.06
CA GLY A 537 14.70 0.60 14.81
C GLY A 537 16.19 0.90 14.57
N SER A 538 16.53 2.10 14.08
CA SER A 538 17.93 2.54 13.90
C SER A 538 18.58 2.95 15.22
N TYR A 539 19.91 2.78 15.33
CA TYR A 539 20.68 3.05 16.55
C TYR A 539 20.52 4.49 17.07
N TYR A 540 20.51 5.48 16.17
CA TYR A 540 20.45 6.89 16.54
C TYR A 540 19.01 7.47 16.61
N TYR A 541 17.95 6.66 16.51
CA TYR A 541 16.56 7.15 16.66
C TYR A 541 16.37 7.77 18.06
N TYR A 542 16.17 9.09 18.11
CA TYR A 542 16.14 9.88 19.36
C TYR A 542 17.40 9.73 20.26
N ASN A 543 18.50 9.22 19.72
CA ASN A 543 19.67 8.79 20.48
C ASN A 543 20.97 9.29 19.82
N PRO A 544 21.29 10.60 19.86
CA PRO A 544 22.53 11.14 19.29
C PRO A 544 23.76 10.59 20.03
N ASP A 545 24.95 10.63 19.41
CA ASP A 545 26.18 10.15 20.05
C ASP A 545 26.44 10.96 21.35
N PRO A 546 26.54 10.32 22.53
CA PRO A 546 26.61 11.03 23.81
C PRO A 546 27.90 11.86 23.97
N ASN A 547 28.94 11.58 23.19
CA ASN A 547 30.19 12.34 23.21
C ASN A 547 30.08 13.61 22.33
N LEU A 548 29.35 13.51 21.21
CA LEU A 548 29.13 14.61 20.26
C LEU A 548 27.93 15.50 20.64
N LYS A 549 26.98 14.94 21.39
CA LYS A 549 25.78 15.54 22.00
C LYS A 549 24.69 16.03 21.04
N THR A 550 25.00 16.31 19.78
CA THR A 550 24.07 16.86 18.79
C THR A 550 24.01 16.02 17.51
N PHE A 551 22.87 16.08 16.80
CA PHE A 551 22.62 15.21 15.65
C PHE A 551 23.44 15.57 14.42
N ASP A 552 23.65 16.86 14.16
CA ASP A 552 24.54 17.37 13.11
C ASP A 552 25.92 16.69 13.13
N LYS A 553 26.59 16.71 14.29
CA LYS A 553 27.90 16.08 14.49
C LYS A 553 27.81 14.56 14.42
N THR A 554 26.76 13.97 14.98
CA THR A 554 26.54 12.52 14.95
C THR A 554 26.47 11.99 13.52
N LEU A 555 25.67 12.62 12.64
CA LEU A 555 25.50 12.18 11.27
C LEU A 555 26.71 12.48 10.37
N LEU A 556 27.41 13.59 10.62
CA LEU A 556 28.70 13.86 9.96
C LEU A 556 29.77 12.81 10.33
N ASP A 557 29.80 12.34 11.58
CA ASP A 557 30.74 11.29 12.00
C ASP A 557 30.32 9.90 11.49
N VAL A 558 29.02 9.59 11.38
CA VAL A 558 28.52 8.40 10.65
C VAL A 558 29.01 8.42 9.19
N LYS A 559 28.84 9.53 8.47
CA LYS A 559 29.35 9.70 7.09
C LYS A 559 30.86 9.50 7.02
N LYS A 560 31.62 10.10 7.96
CA LYS A 560 33.08 10.00 8.02
C LYS A 560 33.55 8.55 8.24
N VAL A 561 32.95 7.82 9.19
CA VAL A 561 33.35 6.42 9.45
C VAL A 561 32.92 5.51 8.31
N ALA A 562 31.74 5.72 7.72
CA ALA A 562 31.30 4.98 6.53
C ALA A 562 32.26 5.17 5.35
N ALA A 563 32.67 6.41 5.06
CA ALA A 563 33.64 6.71 4.00
C ALA A 563 35.01 6.04 4.27
N SER A 564 35.51 6.09 5.51
CA SER A 564 36.74 5.38 5.92
C SER A 564 36.62 3.86 5.76
N ALA A 565 35.44 3.28 6.02
CA ALA A 565 35.13 1.88 5.81
C ALA A 565 34.80 1.51 4.33
N LYS A 566 34.88 2.47 3.40
CA LYS A 566 34.48 2.33 1.99
C LYS A 566 33.04 1.85 1.82
N ILE A 567 32.12 2.38 2.64
CA ILE A 567 30.67 2.20 2.54
C ILE A 567 30.10 3.43 1.80
N PRO A 568 29.58 3.26 0.57
CA PRO A 568 29.12 4.38 -0.27
C PRO A 568 27.70 4.84 0.11
N LEU A 569 27.60 5.72 1.12
CA LEU A 569 26.34 6.35 1.52
C LEU A 569 26.00 7.56 0.63
N HIS A 570 24.83 7.54 0.00
CA HIS A 570 24.36 8.62 -0.90
C HIS A 570 23.33 9.56 -0.30
N TYR A 571 22.66 9.19 0.79
CA TYR A 571 21.66 10.02 1.44
C TYR A 571 21.56 9.72 2.93
N PHE A 572 20.98 10.67 3.68
CA PHE A 572 20.59 10.48 5.07
C PHE A 572 19.10 10.77 5.24
N GLN A 573 18.41 9.95 6.04
CA GLN A 573 17.03 10.19 6.46
C GLN A 573 17.01 10.83 7.86
N LEU A 574 16.28 11.94 7.98
CA LEU A 574 15.97 12.62 9.24
C LEU A 574 14.56 12.22 9.68
N ASP A 575 14.45 11.41 10.72
CA ASP A 575 13.16 10.99 11.27
C ASP A 575 12.53 12.04 12.22
N SER A 576 11.35 11.73 12.75
CA SER A 576 10.49 12.53 13.62
C SER A 576 11.14 13.17 14.85
N TRP A 577 12.41 12.88 15.15
CA TRP A 577 13.18 13.52 16.21
C TRP A 577 13.61 14.96 15.90
N PHE A 578 13.76 15.37 14.62
CA PHE A 578 14.45 16.64 14.33
C PHE A 578 13.65 17.91 14.69
N TYR A 579 12.32 17.87 14.58
CA TYR A 579 11.41 19.03 14.64
C TYR A 579 10.51 19.04 15.89
N PRO A 580 9.97 20.21 16.32
CA PRO A 580 9.11 20.32 17.49
C PRO A 580 7.70 19.75 17.30
N LYS A 581 7.16 19.16 18.37
CA LYS A 581 5.82 18.56 18.44
C LYS A 581 5.09 19.07 19.69
N ASP A 582 3.78 18.89 19.77
CA ASP A 582 3.05 19.09 21.03
C ASP A 582 3.18 17.87 21.97
N ASP A 583 3.02 18.13 23.27
CA ASP A 583 3.17 17.13 24.34
C ASP A 583 1.91 16.23 24.54
N VAL A 584 0.86 16.40 23.73
CA VAL A 584 -0.47 15.80 23.98
C VAL A 584 -0.77 14.66 23.01
N VAL A 585 -0.54 14.90 21.72
CA VAL A 585 -0.77 13.96 20.62
C VAL A 585 0.50 13.69 19.81
N LEU A 586 1.64 14.33 20.14
CA LEU A 586 2.91 14.24 19.42
C LEU A 586 2.81 14.71 17.95
N ALA A 587 1.86 15.61 17.67
CA ALA A 587 1.65 16.22 16.36
C ALA A 587 2.62 17.39 16.11
N VAL A 588 2.88 17.69 14.85
CA VAL A 588 3.88 18.68 14.42
C VAL A 588 3.36 20.10 14.67
N THR A 589 4.15 20.91 15.39
CA THR A 589 3.82 22.33 15.65
C THR A 589 4.58 23.26 14.71
N THR A 590 5.83 22.93 14.36
CA THR A 590 6.61 23.55 13.27
C THR A 590 7.43 22.44 12.63
N TRP A 591 7.61 22.45 11.31
CA TRP A 591 8.42 21.46 10.60
C TRP A 591 9.74 22.10 10.16
N ASP A 592 10.59 22.35 11.16
CA ASP A 592 11.97 22.82 11.04
C ASP A 592 12.75 22.33 12.29
N ALA A 593 14.07 22.33 12.25
CA ALA A 593 14.89 21.83 13.35
C ALA A 593 14.87 22.72 14.60
N THR A 594 15.07 22.11 15.76
CA THR A 594 15.30 22.85 17.01
C THR A 594 16.79 23.08 17.24
N LYS A 595 17.14 24.10 18.03
CA LYS A 595 18.53 24.36 18.45
C LYS A 595 19.14 23.23 19.30
N GLN A 596 18.34 22.27 19.80
CA GLN A 596 18.87 21.07 20.47
C GLN A 596 19.27 19.97 19.48
N THR A 597 18.58 19.85 18.33
CA THR A 597 18.87 18.82 17.32
C THR A 597 19.93 19.30 16.32
N PHE A 598 19.76 20.51 15.79
CA PHE A 598 20.70 21.19 14.90
C PHE A 598 20.93 22.64 15.40
N PRO A 599 22.00 22.90 16.19
CA PRO A 599 22.24 24.23 16.79
C PRO A 599 22.28 25.39 15.79
N GLU A 600 22.90 25.14 14.63
CA GLU A 600 23.05 26.09 13.51
C GLU A 600 22.03 25.84 12.37
N GLY A 601 20.99 25.03 12.63
CA GLY A 601 19.96 24.66 11.64
C GLY A 601 20.42 23.67 10.56
N ILE A 602 19.45 23.06 9.87
CA ILE A 602 19.71 22.02 8.85
C ILE A 602 20.52 22.60 7.68
N ALA A 603 20.29 23.86 7.29
CA ALA A 603 21.02 24.51 6.20
C ALA A 603 22.53 24.66 6.44
N ASN A 604 22.98 24.75 7.70
CA ASN A 604 24.42 24.79 8.01
C ASN A 604 25.03 23.38 8.11
N PHE A 605 24.25 22.41 8.59
CA PHE A 605 24.61 20.99 8.52
C PHE A 605 24.74 20.53 7.06
N GLN A 606 23.84 20.94 6.17
CA GLN A 606 23.82 20.48 4.77
C GLN A 606 25.06 20.93 3.98
N LYS A 607 25.62 22.11 4.27
CA LYS A 607 26.91 22.57 3.71
C LYS A 607 28.08 21.63 4.03
N GLN A 608 28.00 20.88 5.13
CA GLN A 608 29.01 19.91 5.56
C GLN A 608 28.64 18.48 5.13
N LEU A 609 27.34 18.13 5.13
CA LEU A 609 26.88 16.82 4.71
C LEU A 609 27.04 16.62 3.20
N GLY A 610 26.60 17.57 2.38
CA GLY A 610 26.74 17.51 0.91
C GLY A 610 26.08 16.29 0.25
N LEU A 611 25.10 15.65 0.91
CA LEU A 611 24.33 14.51 0.40
C LEU A 611 22.83 14.82 0.44
N PRO A 612 22.02 14.33 -0.50
CA PRO A 612 20.56 14.32 -0.43
C PRO A 612 19.99 13.96 0.95
N LEU A 613 18.93 14.68 1.35
CA LEU A 613 18.15 14.35 2.54
C LEU A 613 16.78 13.75 2.19
N ILE A 614 16.34 12.82 3.05
CA ILE A 614 14.95 12.40 3.20
C ILE A 614 14.47 12.99 4.53
N ALA A 615 13.34 13.70 4.55
CA ALA A 615 12.81 14.27 5.79
C ALA A 615 11.41 13.72 6.11
N GLN A 616 11.27 13.20 7.32
CA GLN A 616 10.02 12.68 7.86
C GLN A 616 9.12 13.81 8.37
N ASN A 617 7.81 13.65 8.21
CA ASN A 617 6.78 14.43 8.87
C ASN A 617 5.68 13.53 9.44
N ARG A 618 5.10 13.91 10.58
CA ARG A 618 3.89 13.28 11.16
C ARG A 618 2.63 14.06 10.69
N TYR A 619 1.58 14.03 11.49
CA TYR A 619 0.33 14.78 11.38
C TYR A 619 0.43 16.15 12.05
N TRP A 620 -0.42 17.11 11.67
CA TRP A 620 -0.34 18.50 12.14
C TRP A 620 -1.08 18.75 13.46
N SER A 621 -0.45 19.53 14.35
CA SER A 621 -1.04 19.94 15.63
C SER A 621 -2.06 21.06 15.44
N LYS A 622 -3.07 21.15 16.32
CA LYS A 622 -3.87 22.38 16.46
C LYS A 622 -3.07 23.61 16.90
N GLN A 623 -1.84 23.41 17.38
CA GLN A 623 -0.84 24.45 17.67
C GLN A 623 0.16 24.66 16.52
N VAL A 624 -0.19 24.29 15.28
CA VAL A 624 0.69 24.48 14.11
C VAL A 624 0.90 25.97 13.80
N THR A 625 2.15 26.42 13.86
CA THR A 625 2.56 27.83 13.75
C THR A 625 2.30 28.44 12.37
N TYR A 626 2.16 27.59 11.35
CA TYR A 626 1.84 28.02 9.98
C TYR A 626 0.38 28.47 9.80
N ALA A 627 -0.53 28.09 10.69
CA ALA A 627 -1.95 28.42 10.59
C ALA A 627 -2.24 29.87 11.02
N LYS A 628 -3.14 30.56 10.32
CA LYS A 628 -3.61 31.92 10.68
C LYS A 628 -4.14 32.01 12.11
N GLN A 629 -4.76 30.94 12.60
CA GLN A 629 -5.25 30.81 13.98
C GLN A 629 -4.14 30.89 15.05
N GLN A 630 -2.87 30.66 14.67
CA GLN A 630 -1.68 30.75 15.52
C GLN A 630 -0.75 31.91 15.10
N GLY A 631 -1.23 32.85 14.28
CA GLY A 631 -0.45 33.98 13.75
C GLY A 631 0.35 33.69 12.48
N GLY A 632 0.22 32.48 11.91
CA GLY A 632 0.80 32.11 10.63
C GLY A 632 0.06 32.69 9.41
N GLN A 633 0.45 32.26 8.21
CA GLN A 633 -0.07 32.82 6.94
C GLN A 633 -1.10 31.93 6.23
N PHE A 634 -1.20 30.65 6.59
CA PHE A 634 -1.90 29.64 5.79
C PHE A 634 -3.25 29.24 6.40
N ASP A 635 -4.18 28.81 5.54
CA ASP A 635 -5.50 28.33 5.94
C ASP A 635 -5.44 26.86 6.37
N PHE A 636 -5.86 26.60 7.61
CA PHE A 636 -5.97 25.26 8.18
C PHE A 636 -7.37 25.04 8.75
N ILE A 637 -7.90 23.83 8.63
CA ILE A 637 -8.92 23.33 9.57
C ILE A 637 -8.22 23.04 10.89
N ILE A 638 -8.79 23.52 11.99
CA ILE A 638 -8.38 23.18 13.34
C ILE A 638 -9.51 22.35 13.96
N GLY A 639 -9.26 21.06 14.18
CA GLY A 639 -10.19 20.13 14.81
C GLY A 639 -9.97 19.98 16.32
N ASP A 640 -10.66 19.00 16.92
CA ASP A 640 -10.60 18.75 18.37
C ASP A 640 -9.19 18.37 18.84
N GLN A 641 -8.49 17.55 18.04
CA GLN A 641 -7.15 17.06 18.34
C GLN A 641 -6.10 17.58 17.35
N LEU A 642 -6.39 17.43 16.04
CA LEU A 642 -5.44 17.67 14.96
C LEU A 642 -5.83 18.88 14.08
N ALA A 643 -4.89 19.34 13.28
CA ALA A 643 -5.12 20.30 12.20
C ALA A 643 -4.91 19.66 10.83
N LEU A 644 -5.33 20.36 9.78
CA LEU A 644 -5.06 20.00 8.39
C LEU A 644 -4.95 21.26 7.52
N PRO A 645 -3.91 21.43 6.68
CA PRO A 645 -3.84 22.51 5.72
C PRO A 645 -4.93 22.34 4.66
N LEU A 646 -5.54 23.44 4.25
CA LEU A 646 -6.63 23.47 3.26
C LEU A 646 -6.15 23.64 1.81
N ARG A 647 -4.91 24.11 1.62
CA ARG A 647 -4.45 24.69 0.35
C ARG A 647 -3.06 24.20 -0.05
N GLU A 648 -2.85 24.11 -1.36
CA GLU A 648 -1.59 23.68 -1.98
C GLU A 648 -0.44 24.66 -1.74
N ASP A 649 -0.72 25.97 -1.62
CA ASP A 649 0.28 27.00 -1.37
C ASP A 649 1.09 26.79 -0.07
N PHE A 650 0.47 26.22 0.97
CA PHE A 650 1.17 25.75 2.16
C PHE A 650 2.22 24.67 1.84
N TRP A 651 1.85 23.65 1.06
CA TRP A 651 2.75 22.56 0.70
C TRP A 651 3.85 23.02 -0.26
N THR A 652 3.52 23.89 -1.21
CA THR A 652 4.46 24.56 -2.11
C THR A 652 5.48 25.41 -1.34
N PHE A 653 5.06 26.13 -0.29
CA PHE A 653 5.97 26.83 0.62
C PHE A 653 6.85 25.85 1.41
N LEU A 654 6.24 24.88 2.10
CA LEU A 654 6.91 23.97 3.03
C LEU A 654 7.99 23.11 2.33
N LEU A 655 7.61 22.49 1.22
CA LEU A 655 8.50 21.63 0.43
C LEU A 655 9.52 22.45 -0.38
N GLY A 656 9.16 23.68 -0.79
CA GLY A 656 10.09 24.60 -1.42
C GLY A 656 11.23 24.99 -0.48
N HIS A 657 10.90 25.44 0.74
CA HIS A 657 11.89 25.79 1.75
C HIS A 657 12.83 24.62 2.06
N ALA A 658 12.29 23.42 2.29
CA ALA A 658 13.08 22.24 2.64
C ALA A 658 13.98 21.77 1.49
N ARG A 659 13.52 21.83 0.23
CA ARG A 659 14.37 21.59 -0.94
C ARG A 659 15.52 22.59 -0.99
N ASP A 660 15.19 23.88 -1.00
CA ASP A 660 16.14 24.96 -1.28
C ASP A 660 17.14 25.18 -0.13
N SER A 661 16.74 24.88 1.12
CA SER A 661 17.55 25.11 2.31
C SER A 661 18.22 23.84 2.86
N TRP A 662 17.62 22.66 2.68
CA TRP A 662 18.12 21.40 3.27
C TRP A 662 18.62 20.40 2.22
N ASN A 663 18.49 20.69 0.92
CA ASN A 663 18.70 19.71 -0.16
C ASN A 663 17.86 18.44 0.05
N LEU A 664 16.58 18.65 0.41
CA LEU A 664 15.57 17.58 0.43
C LEU A 664 15.39 17.01 -0.98
N HIS A 665 15.39 15.69 -1.11
CA HIS A 665 15.01 14.98 -2.34
C HIS A 665 13.68 14.22 -2.17
N THR A 666 13.41 13.69 -0.96
CA THR A 666 12.23 12.86 -0.70
C THR A 666 11.51 13.28 0.58
N TYR A 667 10.22 13.58 0.46
CA TYR A 667 9.34 13.88 1.59
C TYR A 667 8.70 12.59 2.12
N GLN A 668 8.96 12.22 3.38
CA GLN A 668 8.31 11.08 4.04
C GLN A 668 7.09 11.56 4.83
N GLN A 669 5.89 11.35 4.27
CA GLN A 669 4.66 11.55 5.02
C GLN A 669 4.35 10.28 5.81
N ASP A 670 4.54 10.31 7.12
CA ASP A 670 4.31 9.18 8.02
C ASP A 670 3.07 9.39 8.92
N TRP A 671 2.72 8.36 9.67
CA TRP A 671 1.57 8.32 10.60
C TRP A 671 0.24 8.74 9.91
N LEU A 672 0.13 8.41 8.62
CA LEU A 672 -1.03 8.68 7.77
C LEU A 672 -2.34 8.11 8.33
N SER A 673 -2.31 6.92 8.94
CA SER A 673 -3.46 6.33 9.62
C SER A 673 -3.87 7.07 10.91
N PHE A 674 -2.96 7.81 11.55
CA PHE A 674 -3.26 8.62 12.74
C PHE A 674 -3.88 9.97 12.36
N GLN A 675 -3.36 10.66 11.33
CA GLN A 675 -4.07 11.84 10.79
C GLN A 675 -5.51 11.45 10.45
N TRP A 676 -5.71 10.31 9.77
CA TRP A 676 -7.04 9.81 9.41
C TRP A 676 -7.92 9.49 10.63
N ARG A 677 -7.39 8.75 11.61
CA ARG A 677 -8.15 8.26 12.79
C ARG A 677 -8.54 9.38 13.76
N TYR A 678 -7.74 10.43 13.86
CA TYR A 678 -7.90 11.52 14.84
C TYR A 678 -8.28 12.87 14.19
N SER A 679 -8.83 12.85 12.97
CA SER A 679 -9.42 14.01 12.30
C SER A 679 -10.90 13.77 11.97
N GLU A 680 -11.80 14.42 12.69
CA GLU A 680 -13.24 14.33 12.47
C GLU A 680 -13.65 14.87 11.08
N PHE A 681 -13.00 15.94 10.61
CA PHE A 681 -13.21 16.50 9.26
C PHE A 681 -12.79 15.56 8.12
N LEU A 682 -11.86 14.62 8.34
CA LEU A 682 -11.48 13.64 7.31
C LEU A 682 -12.51 12.50 7.18
N THR A 683 -13.15 12.13 8.29
CA THR A 683 -14.12 11.02 8.34
C THR A 683 -15.55 11.44 7.98
N HIS A 684 -15.83 12.75 7.92
CA HIS A 684 -17.14 13.32 7.61
C HIS A 684 -17.19 14.13 6.30
N SER A 685 -16.10 14.13 5.51
CA SER A 685 -16.02 14.84 4.22
C SER A 685 -15.79 13.90 3.05
N LEU A 686 -16.45 14.16 1.92
CA LEU A 686 -16.29 13.42 0.67
C LEU A 686 -14.94 13.67 -0.02
N THR A 687 -14.38 14.89 0.08
CA THR A 687 -13.20 15.29 -0.73
C THR A 687 -11.95 15.57 0.11
N GLN A 688 -12.07 16.19 1.29
CA GLN A 688 -10.95 16.70 2.10
C GLN A 688 -9.74 15.74 2.25
N GLY A 689 -9.97 14.43 2.43
CA GLY A 689 -8.89 13.44 2.52
C GLY A 689 -8.19 13.12 1.19
N ARG A 690 -8.92 13.20 0.07
CA ARG A 690 -8.35 13.15 -1.28
C ARG A 690 -7.56 14.43 -1.55
N ASP A 691 -8.19 15.58 -1.31
CA ASP A 691 -7.62 16.89 -1.66
C ASP A 691 -6.29 17.14 -0.92
N TRP A 692 -6.21 16.76 0.36
CA TRP A 692 -4.96 16.78 1.14
C TRP A 692 -3.82 15.96 0.51
N ILE A 693 -4.09 14.71 0.13
CA ILE A 693 -3.08 13.82 -0.48
C ILE A 693 -2.68 14.31 -1.88
N MET A 694 -3.64 14.83 -2.64
CA MET A 694 -3.38 15.43 -3.96
C MET A 694 -2.52 16.70 -3.87
N GLN A 695 -2.74 17.57 -2.87
CA GLN A 695 -1.92 18.77 -2.64
C GLN A 695 -0.46 18.42 -2.31
N ILE A 696 -0.21 17.38 -1.50
CA ILE A 696 1.16 16.89 -1.25
C ILE A 696 1.81 16.44 -2.57
N GLY A 697 1.09 15.65 -3.38
CA GLY A 697 1.60 15.18 -4.67
C GLY A 697 1.86 16.30 -5.69
N ALA A 698 0.99 17.30 -5.74
CA ALA A 698 1.13 18.46 -6.63
C ALA A 698 2.36 19.30 -6.25
N ALA A 699 2.48 19.70 -4.98
CA ALA A 699 3.61 20.47 -4.49
C ALA A 699 4.95 19.71 -4.59
N ALA A 700 4.97 18.40 -4.28
CA ALA A 700 6.17 17.58 -4.45
C ALA A 700 6.63 17.56 -5.92
N ARG A 701 5.69 17.38 -6.87
CA ARG A 701 5.97 17.44 -8.31
C ARG A 701 6.47 18.82 -8.74
N GLU A 702 5.84 19.89 -8.29
CA GLU A 702 6.23 21.28 -8.60
C GLU A 702 7.66 21.58 -8.13
N LYS A 703 8.06 21.04 -6.97
CA LYS A 703 9.41 21.21 -6.43
C LYS A 703 10.45 20.22 -6.98
N GLY A 704 10.03 19.17 -7.70
CA GLY A 704 10.92 18.14 -8.25
C GLY A 704 11.31 17.03 -7.26
N LEU A 705 10.53 16.89 -6.18
CA LEU A 705 10.73 15.94 -5.09
C LEU A 705 9.97 14.62 -5.32
N THR A 706 10.41 13.57 -4.63
CA THR A 706 9.62 12.33 -4.47
C THR A 706 8.94 12.25 -3.11
N VAL A 707 7.98 11.34 -2.97
CA VAL A 707 7.19 11.13 -1.74
C VAL A 707 7.24 9.67 -1.31
N HIS A 708 7.57 9.45 -0.04
CA HIS A 708 7.48 8.17 0.66
C HIS A 708 6.30 8.16 1.62
N LEU A 709 5.52 7.07 1.66
CA LEU A 709 4.36 6.95 2.55
C LEU A 709 4.60 5.98 3.72
N GLY A 710 4.50 6.48 4.95
CA GLY A 710 4.58 5.69 6.18
C GLY A 710 3.23 5.57 6.91
N LYS A 711 2.96 4.39 7.49
CA LYS A 711 1.69 4.06 8.19
C LYS A 711 0.43 4.38 7.37
N ALA A 712 0.49 4.26 6.04
CA ALA A 712 -0.66 4.47 5.18
C ALA A 712 -1.71 3.35 5.31
N LEU A 713 -2.98 3.72 5.27
CA LEU A 713 -4.12 2.82 5.12
C LEU A 713 -4.33 2.44 3.63
N PRO A 714 -5.00 1.32 3.31
CA PRO A 714 -5.33 0.96 1.93
C PRO A 714 -6.05 2.04 1.12
N ARG A 715 -6.92 2.86 1.74
CA ARG A 715 -7.56 4.01 1.05
C ARG A 715 -6.56 5.07 0.60
N GLN A 716 -5.52 5.30 1.40
CA GLN A 716 -4.46 6.27 1.13
C GLN A 716 -3.47 5.73 0.09
N ALA A 717 -3.21 4.42 0.11
CA ALA A 717 -2.48 3.70 -0.94
C ALA A 717 -3.19 3.85 -2.30
N LEU A 718 -4.48 3.49 -2.38
CA LEU A 718 -5.28 3.62 -3.61
C LEU A 718 -5.33 5.07 -4.11
N GLN A 719 -5.45 6.06 -3.21
CA GLN A 719 -5.47 7.48 -3.57
C GLN A 719 -4.20 7.95 -4.32
N THR A 720 -3.07 7.23 -4.21
CA THR A 720 -1.86 7.55 -4.99
C THR A 720 -2.03 7.36 -6.50
N LEU A 721 -3.02 6.60 -6.97
CA LEU A 721 -3.26 6.37 -8.39
C LEU A 721 -3.50 7.68 -9.15
N GLU A 722 -4.26 8.59 -8.55
CA GLU A 722 -4.54 9.93 -9.09
C GLU A 722 -3.32 10.87 -9.08
N ILE A 723 -2.28 10.56 -8.30
CA ILE A 723 -1.01 11.28 -8.33
C ILE A 723 -0.17 10.77 -9.52
N PRO A 724 0.48 11.67 -10.31
CA PRO A 724 1.35 11.29 -11.41
C PRO A 724 2.44 10.26 -11.02
N ALA A 725 2.75 9.37 -11.96
CA ALA A 725 3.77 8.35 -11.79
C ALA A 725 5.14 8.95 -11.42
N GLY A 726 5.84 8.32 -10.48
CA GLY A 726 7.17 8.74 -10.04
C GLY A 726 7.20 9.88 -9.02
N VAL A 727 6.05 10.48 -8.66
CA VAL A 727 5.97 11.46 -7.57
C VAL A 727 5.90 10.73 -6.23
N VAL A 728 4.85 9.92 -5.99
CA VAL A 728 4.90 8.89 -4.94
C VAL A 728 5.64 7.71 -5.53
N THR A 729 6.70 7.27 -4.85
CA THR A 729 7.66 6.28 -5.37
C THR A 729 7.69 5.00 -4.55
N SER A 730 7.52 5.12 -3.23
CA SER A 730 7.73 4.05 -2.28
C SER A 730 6.83 4.18 -1.06
N ALA A 731 6.59 3.06 -0.37
CA ALA A 731 5.78 3.05 0.84
C ALA A 731 6.19 1.95 1.82
N ARG A 732 6.06 2.24 3.11
CA ARG A 732 6.31 1.31 4.22
C ARG A 732 5.22 0.23 4.27
N VAL A 733 5.58 -1.00 3.91
CA VAL A 733 4.68 -2.18 3.90
C VAL A 733 4.89 -3.11 5.11
N SER A 734 5.74 -2.71 6.04
CA SER A 734 6.11 -3.44 7.26
C SER A 734 5.91 -2.58 8.51
N PRO A 735 5.68 -3.19 9.69
CA PRO A 735 5.86 -2.52 10.97
C PRO A 735 7.26 -1.94 11.19
N ASP A 736 7.40 -1.09 12.22
CA ASP A 736 8.64 -0.44 12.62
C ASP A 736 9.72 -1.48 13.04
N TYR A 737 10.95 -1.36 12.55
CA TYR A 737 12.04 -2.32 12.73
C TYR A 737 12.46 -2.52 14.21
N ILE A 738 12.90 -3.75 14.56
CA ILE A 738 13.24 -4.26 15.91
C ILE A 738 12.09 -4.19 16.94
N VAL A 739 11.43 -3.03 17.09
CA VAL A 739 10.40 -2.81 18.12
C VAL A 739 9.12 -3.62 17.89
N SER A 740 8.87 -4.05 16.65
CA SER A 740 7.69 -4.85 16.26
C SER A 740 7.92 -6.36 16.31
N GLY A 741 9.11 -6.82 16.68
CA GLY A 741 9.48 -8.24 16.74
C GLY A 741 10.00 -8.84 15.43
N LYS A 742 10.31 -10.14 15.48
CA LYS A 742 11.13 -10.85 14.48
C LYS A 742 10.46 -11.07 13.13
N GLU A 743 9.14 -10.94 13.03
CA GLU A 743 8.38 -11.19 11.80
C GLU A 743 8.28 -9.97 10.88
N GLN A 744 8.92 -8.85 11.25
CA GLN A 744 8.81 -7.55 10.58
C GLN A 744 9.21 -7.58 9.09
N TRP A 745 10.07 -8.52 8.70
CA TRP A 745 10.49 -8.74 7.31
C TRP A 745 9.42 -9.39 6.42
N ARG A 746 8.31 -9.95 6.96
CA ARG A 746 7.27 -10.72 6.23
C ARG A 746 6.37 -9.87 5.32
N ILE A 747 6.97 -9.23 4.32
CA ILE A 747 6.34 -8.26 3.41
C ILE A 747 5.74 -8.87 2.13
N GLY A 748 5.98 -10.15 1.82
CA GLY A 748 5.74 -10.72 0.49
C GLY A 748 4.32 -10.56 -0.04
N VAL A 749 3.32 -10.58 0.85
CA VAL A 749 1.90 -10.36 0.50
C VAL A 749 1.65 -8.89 0.15
N THR A 750 2.02 -7.96 1.03
CA THR A 750 1.74 -6.52 0.87
C THR A 750 2.61 -5.88 -0.22
N SER A 751 3.73 -6.53 -0.56
CA SER A 751 4.54 -6.21 -1.74
C SER A 751 3.78 -6.33 -3.06
N HIS A 752 2.78 -7.23 -3.17
CA HIS A 752 1.90 -7.26 -4.35
C HIS A 752 1.06 -5.98 -4.47
N PHE A 753 0.51 -5.48 -3.36
CA PHE A 753 -0.38 -4.32 -3.38
C PHE A 753 0.39 -3.01 -3.66
N ALA A 754 1.58 -2.84 -3.07
CA ALA A 754 2.46 -1.72 -3.43
C ALA A 754 2.83 -1.76 -4.92
N HIS A 755 3.27 -2.92 -5.42
CA HIS A 755 3.66 -3.12 -6.83
C HIS A 755 2.51 -2.86 -7.81
N ALA A 756 1.31 -3.36 -7.52
CA ALA A 756 0.13 -3.16 -8.34
C ALA A 756 -0.14 -1.66 -8.58
N LEU A 757 0.04 -0.83 -7.54
CA LEU A 757 -0.08 0.63 -7.59
C LEU A 757 1.14 1.35 -8.20
N GLY A 758 2.18 0.61 -8.59
CA GLY A 758 3.43 1.15 -9.14
C GLY A 758 4.32 1.82 -8.11
N LEU A 759 4.28 1.35 -6.86
CA LEU A 759 5.11 1.83 -5.75
C LEU A 759 6.04 0.70 -5.29
N THR A 760 7.28 1.03 -4.92
CA THR A 760 8.23 0.02 -4.43
C THR A 760 8.02 -0.23 -2.92
N PRO A 761 7.83 -1.49 -2.47
CA PRO A 761 7.64 -1.81 -1.06
C PRO A 761 8.91 -1.60 -0.22
N PHE A 762 8.80 -0.83 0.86
CA PHE A 762 9.85 -0.59 1.84
C PHE A 762 9.65 -1.47 3.08
N LYS A 763 10.69 -2.22 3.46
CA LYS A 763 10.72 -3.12 4.63
C LYS A 763 11.32 -2.49 5.89
N ASP A 764 11.38 -1.16 5.94
CA ASP A 764 12.11 -0.38 6.96
C ASP A 764 13.64 -0.56 6.93
N THR A 765 14.31 0.26 7.75
CA THR A 765 15.72 0.12 8.17
C THR A 765 16.09 -1.28 8.66
N PHE A 766 17.37 -1.54 8.86
CA PHE A 766 17.90 -2.79 9.39
C PHE A 766 19.26 -2.59 10.07
N TRP A 767 19.66 -3.55 10.89
CA TRP A 767 21.04 -3.66 11.38
C TRP A 767 21.80 -4.74 10.60
N THR A 768 23.12 -4.56 10.47
CA THR A 768 24.02 -5.47 9.75
C THR A 768 24.96 -6.25 10.67
N THR A 769 24.82 -6.05 11.99
CA THR A 769 25.49 -6.78 13.07
C THR A 769 24.48 -7.19 14.14
N PRO A 770 24.56 -8.41 14.72
CA PRO A 770 23.53 -8.89 15.66
C PRO A 770 23.31 -8.04 16.92
N THR A 771 24.37 -7.45 17.47
CA THR A 771 24.33 -6.71 18.75
C THR A 771 24.99 -5.36 18.60
N GLN A 772 24.30 -4.29 19.04
CA GLN A 772 24.85 -2.93 19.05
C GLN A 772 24.84 -2.35 20.46
N PRO A 773 25.99 -2.35 21.17
CA PRO A 773 26.07 -1.85 22.54
C PRO A 773 25.66 -0.38 22.66
N GLY A 774 24.82 -0.08 23.66
CA GLY A 774 24.28 1.26 23.91
C GLY A 774 23.08 1.67 23.05
N ASN A 775 22.49 0.75 22.28
CA ASN A 775 21.29 1.04 21.48
C ASN A 775 20.09 1.46 22.38
N PRO A 776 19.14 2.26 21.88
CA PRO A 776 18.05 2.82 22.69
C PRO A 776 16.96 1.80 23.05
N TYR A 777 17.04 0.56 22.56
CA TYR A 777 16.10 -0.54 22.84
C TYR A 777 16.64 -1.53 23.89
N GLY A 778 17.87 -1.30 24.39
CA GLY A 778 18.50 -2.10 25.43
C GLY A 778 18.74 -3.56 25.02
N SER A 779 18.56 -4.49 25.95
CA SER A 779 18.70 -5.94 25.71
C SER A 779 17.61 -6.55 24.81
N LYS A 780 16.65 -5.74 24.32
CA LYS A 780 15.67 -6.13 23.29
C LYS A 780 16.06 -5.61 21.89
N GLY A 781 17.06 -4.74 21.80
CA GLY A 781 17.66 -4.32 20.54
C GLY A 781 18.77 -5.28 20.14
N THR A 782 18.40 -6.32 19.40
CA THR A 782 19.28 -7.31 18.77
C THR A 782 18.66 -7.77 17.46
N GLU A 783 19.48 -7.98 16.44
CA GLU A 783 19.07 -8.65 15.20
C GLU A 783 19.62 -10.08 15.22
N GLU A 784 18.79 -11.08 14.96
CA GLU A 784 19.22 -12.48 14.90
C GLU A 784 19.50 -12.92 13.47
N ARG A 785 19.00 -12.18 12.47
CA ARG A 785 19.04 -12.54 11.05
C ARG A 785 19.47 -11.36 10.15
N PRO A 786 20.68 -10.79 10.32
CA PRO A 786 21.10 -9.63 9.53
C PRO A 786 21.18 -9.91 8.02
N ASN A 787 21.57 -11.12 7.58
CA ASN A 787 21.61 -11.44 6.15
C ASN A 787 20.19 -11.44 5.53
N LEU A 788 19.22 -12.03 6.23
CA LEU A 788 17.80 -12.01 5.86
C LEU A 788 17.31 -10.57 5.66
N GLN A 789 17.62 -9.65 6.58
CA GLN A 789 17.18 -8.25 6.48
C GLN A 789 17.74 -7.54 5.25
N VAL A 790 19.03 -7.72 4.94
CA VAL A 790 19.64 -7.08 3.76
C VAL A 790 19.16 -7.73 2.46
N ALA A 791 18.98 -9.05 2.44
CA ALA A 791 18.41 -9.75 1.28
C ALA A 791 16.99 -9.26 0.98
N VAL A 792 16.10 -9.23 1.99
CA VAL A 792 14.72 -8.75 1.82
C VAL A 792 14.67 -7.27 1.46
N ALA A 793 15.54 -6.41 2.02
CA ALA A 793 15.64 -5.01 1.60
C ALA A 793 16.05 -4.86 0.12
N THR A 794 17.03 -5.64 -0.34
CA THR A 794 17.50 -5.58 -1.74
C THR A 794 16.42 -6.07 -2.70
N LEU A 795 15.81 -7.22 -2.38
CA LEU A 795 14.83 -7.90 -3.24
C LEU A 795 13.43 -7.27 -3.18
N SER A 796 13.11 -6.43 -2.18
CA SER A 796 11.86 -5.65 -2.18
C SER A 796 11.83 -4.56 -3.25
N THR A 797 12.95 -4.28 -3.95
CA THR A 797 13.13 -3.18 -4.93
C THR A 797 12.91 -1.76 -4.38
N GLY A 798 12.62 -1.63 -3.08
CA GLY A 798 12.33 -0.39 -2.39
C GLY A 798 13.58 0.36 -1.92
N PRO A 799 13.39 1.33 -1.01
CA PRO A 799 14.50 2.03 -0.38
C PRO A 799 15.42 1.08 0.38
N VAL A 800 16.74 1.21 0.17
CA VAL A 800 17.75 0.43 0.90
C VAL A 800 18.63 1.37 1.71
N GLY A 801 18.54 1.25 3.03
CA GLY A 801 19.45 1.90 3.93
C GLY A 801 19.36 1.34 5.34
N HIS A 802 20.50 1.36 6.02
CA HIS A 802 20.71 0.71 7.31
C HIS A 802 20.73 1.73 8.45
N GLY A 803 20.63 1.23 9.68
CA GLY A 803 20.53 2.04 10.90
C GLY A 803 21.64 1.77 11.93
N ASP A 804 22.78 1.21 11.50
CA ASP A 804 23.84 0.73 12.40
C ASP A 804 24.55 1.86 13.16
N ARG A 805 25.02 1.58 14.38
CA ARG A 805 26.03 2.42 15.06
C ARG A 805 27.22 2.67 14.13
N LYS A 806 27.77 3.89 14.13
CA LYS A 806 28.78 4.36 13.17
C LYS A 806 29.99 3.42 12.96
N ASP A 807 30.40 2.70 14.00
CA ASP A 807 31.55 1.80 14.06
C ASP A 807 31.18 0.30 13.96
N LEU A 808 29.89 -0.02 13.78
CA LEU A 808 29.35 -1.39 13.67
C LEU A 808 28.67 -1.63 12.30
N GLN A 809 29.09 -0.90 11.26
CA GLN A 809 28.58 -1.04 9.91
C GLN A 809 29.29 -2.21 9.20
N ASN A 810 28.60 -3.32 8.93
CA ASN A 810 29.20 -4.49 8.29
C ASN A 810 29.32 -4.28 6.77
N ARG A 811 30.47 -3.76 6.32
CA ARG A 811 30.75 -3.51 4.89
C ARG A 811 30.51 -4.75 4.03
N LYS A 812 30.98 -5.94 4.44
CA LYS A 812 30.87 -7.16 3.59
C LYS A 812 29.40 -7.45 3.26
N LEU A 813 28.53 -7.40 4.26
CA LEU A 813 27.10 -7.63 4.09
C LEU A 813 26.43 -6.50 3.28
N LEU A 814 26.74 -5.24 3.55
CA LEU A 814 26.19 -4.10 2.79
C LEU A 814 26.54 -4.18 1.29
N MET A 815 27.77 -4.57 0.92
CA MET A 815 28.15 -4.66 -0.50
C MET A 815 27.54 -5.87 -1.24
N ARG A 816 26.71 -6.70 -0.60
CA ARG A 816 25.86 -7.69 -1.30
C ARG A 816 24.62 -7.04 -1.94
N CYS A 817 24.20 -5.84 -1.50
CA CYS A 817 23.04 -5.14 -2.06
C CYS A 817 23.38 -4.16 -3.20
N CYS A 818 24.64 -3.76 -3.35
CA CYS A 818 25.05 -2.68 -4.24
C CYS A 818 26.40 -2.93 -4.92
N ASP A 819 26.69 -2.17 -5.98
CA ASP A 819 28.05 -2.08 -6.55
C ASP A 819 28.96 -1.18 -5.70
N ASP A 820 30.27 -1.14 -6.00
CA ASP A 820 31.24 -0.30 -5.25
C ASP A 820 30.93 1.23 -5.30
N SER A 821 30.01 1.68 -6.16
CA SER A 821 29.53 3.07 -6.18
C SER A 821 28.37 3.30 -5.22
N GLY A 822 27.78 2.24 -4.67
CA GLY A 822 26.61 2.27 -3.79
C GLY A 822 25.27 2.17 -4.49
N ARG A 823 25.25 2.00 -5.81
CA ARG A 823 24.03 1.81 -6.60
C ARG A 823 23.44 0.43 -6.32
N VAL A 824 22.18 0.37 -5.93
CA VAL A 824 21.49 -0.85 -5.47
C VAL A 824 21.21 -1.77 -6.65
N LEU A 825 21.68 -3.01 -6.55
CA LEU A 825 21.51 -4.07 -7.54
C LEU A 825 20.29 -4.89 -7.16
N LYS A 826 19.12 -4.40 -7.59
CA LYS A 826 17.79 -4.95 -7.31
C LYS A 826 17.21 -5.68 -8.53
N PRO A 827 16.20 -6.56 -8.35
CA PRO A 827 15.41 -7.11 -9.44
C PRO A 827 14.46 -6.06 -10.06
N ASP A 828 13.83 -6.40 -11.18
CA ASP A 828 12.88 -5.50 -11.87
C ASP A 828 11.48 -5.54 -11.25
N LYS A 829 11.22 -6.53 -10.39
CA LYS A 829 9.96 -6.72 -9.66
C LYS A 829 10.24 -6.88 -8.16
N PRO A 830 9.41 -6.38 -7.23
CA PRO A 830 9.55 -6.72 -5.82
C PRO A 830 9.33 -8.22 -5.56
N LEU A 831 10.01 -8.70 -4.53
CA LEU A 831 9.84 -10.04 -3.96
C LEU A 831 8.43 -10.21 -3.38
N ARG A 832 7.71 -11.26 -3.81
CA ARG A 832 6.27 -11.43 -3.58
C ARG A 832 5.89 -12.88 -3.28
N THR A 833 4.89 -13.08 -2.42
CA THR A 833 4.29 -14.38 -2.08
C THR A 833 3.72 -15.11 -3.30
N THR A 834 4.02 -16.41 -3.46
CA THR A 834 3.48 -17.23 -4.58
C THR A 834 2.03 -17.65 -4.37
N HIS A 835 1.34 -18.07 -5.43
CA HIS A 835 -0.04 -18.57 -5.34
C HIS A 835 -0.21 -19.70 -4.31
N ASP A 836 0.66 -20.70 -4.30
CA ASP A 836 0.58 -21.85 -3.38
C ASP A 836 0.71 -21.43 -1.90
N GLN A 837 1.50 -20.41 -1.60
CA GLN A 837 1.56 -19.88 -0.24
C GLN A 837 0.24 -19.16 0.14
N PHE A 838 -0.41 -18.44 -0.78
CA PHE A 838 -1.77 -17.90 -0.53
C PHE A 838 -2.79 -19.01 -0.25
N LEU A 839 -2.66 -20.17 -0.90
CA LEU A 839 -3.50 -21.34 -0.63
C LEU A 839 -3.25 -21.86 0.80
N GLU A 840 -2.00 -22.14 1.17
CA GLU A 840 -1.68 -22.65 2.52
C GLU A 840 -2.06 -21.67 3.64
N MET A 841 -1.89 -20.36 3.44
CA MET A 841 -2.28 -19.34 4.43
C MET A 841 -3.78 -19.33 4.74
N ALA A 842 -4.63 -19.71 3.77
CA ALA A 842 -6.08 -19.71 3.87
C ALA A 842 -6.69 -21.08 4.22
N TYR A 843 -6.21 -22.17 3.63
CA TYR A 843 -6.74 -23.53 3.82
C TYR A 843 -6.04 -24.29 4.96
N ARG A 844 -4.70 -24.16 5.08
CA ARG A 844 -3.86 -24.80 6.12
C ARG A 844 -3.97 -26.31 6.18
N ASP A 845 -4.12 -26.94 5.02
CA ASP A 845 -4.28 -28.39 4.84
C ASP A 845 -3.05 -29.04 4.17
N GLY A 846 -1.94 -28.32 4.02
CA GLY A 846 -0.68 -28.84 3.46
C GLY A 846 -0.61 -28.79 1.94
N ARG A 847 -1.55 -28.11 1.27
CA ARG A 847 -1.56 -27.94 -0.20
C ARG A 847 -0.50 -26.95 -0.71
N GLY A 848 0.16 -26.22 0.18
CA GLY A 848 1.22 -25.26 -0.16
C GLY A 848 2.32 -25.21 0.92
N PRO A 849 3.30 -24.32 0.78
CA PRO A 849 4.49 -24.32 1.63
C PRO A 849 4.19 -23.81 3.05
N ASN A 850 4.54 -24.62 4.05
CA ASN A 850 4.49 -24.21 5.46
C ASN A 850 5.72 -23.36 5.83
N GLY A 851 5.71 -22.10 5.39
CA GLY A 851 6.79 -21.12 5.53
C GLY A 851 6.50 -19.88 4.67
N GLU A 852 7.52 -19.04 4.43
CA GLU A 852 7.48 -18.08 3.32
C GLU A 852 8.16 -18.70 2.08
N ILE A 853 7.50 -18.65 0.92
CA ILE A 853 8.13 -18.83 -0.38
C ILE A 853 7.70 -17.69 -1.29
N TRP A 854 8.67 -16.85 -1.65
CA TRP A 854 8.44 -15.64 -2.42
C TRP A 854 9.32 -15.63 -3.67
N THR A 855 8.81 -15.05 -4.75
CA THR A 855 9.56 -14.98 -6.02
C THR A 855 9.66 -13.57 -6.57
N THR A 856 10.71 -13.37 -7.35
CA THR A 856 10.98 -12.19 -8.17
C THR A 856 11.81 -12.60 -9.38
N TYR A 857 12.06 -11.68 -10.31
CA TYR A 857 12.92 -11.88 -11.46
C TYR A 857 13.58 -10.58 -11.91
N CYS A 858 14.64 -10.74 -12.69
CA CYS A 858 15.13 -9.72 -13.63
C CYS A 858 14.73 -10.12 -15.06
N GLN A 859 14.54 -9.16 -15.95
CA GLN A 859 14.38 -9.39 -17.38
C GLN A 859 15.65 -8.95 -18.12
N HIS A 860 16.20 -9.83 -18.95
CA HIS A 860 17.21 -9.46 -19.94
C HIS A 860 16.85 -10.06 -21.31
N GLU A 861 16.92 -9.25 -22.37
CA GLU A 861 16.25 -9.55 -23.66
C GLU A 861 14.75 -9.87 -23.41
N GLU A 862 14.27 -11.01 -23.89
CA GLU A 862 12.92 -11.52 -23.59
C GLU A 862 12.91 -12.52 -22.42
N MET A 863 14.06 -12.83 -21.82
CA MET A 863 14.23 -13.96 -20.89
C MET A 863 14.04 -13.57 -19.42
N LEU A 864 13.45 -14.50 -18.65
CA LEU A 864 13.30 -14.41 -17.20
C LEU A 864 14.55 -14.94 -16.49
N TYR A 865 15.12 -14.15 -15.58
CA TYR A 865 16.16 -14.55 -14.62
C TYR A 865 15.56 -14.52 -13.22
N GLY A 866 15.07 -15.67 -12.74
CA GLY A 866 14.25 -15.79 -11.55
C GLY A 866 15.05 -15.89 -10.25
N ILE A 867 14.44 -15.45 -9.15
CA ILE A 867 14.94 -15.60 -7.78
C ILE A 867 13.79 -16.14 -6.94
N ILE A 868 14.05 -17.23 -6.21
CA ILE A 868 13.13 -17.87 -5.26
C ILE A 868 13.75 -17.71 -3.87
N PHE A 869 13.09 -16.91 -3.03
CA PHE A 869 13.43 -16.74 -1.63
C PHE A 869 12.55 -17.67 -0.77
N VAL A 870 13.15 -18.30 0.23
CA VAL A 870 12.46 -19.22 1.15
C VAL A 870 12.87 -18.88 2.59
N GLY A 871 11.92 -18.72 3.51
CA GLY A 871 12.21 -18.37 4.92
C GLY A 871 11.29 -19.07 5.92
N ASP A 872 11.88 -19.60 7.00
CA ASP A 872 11.18 -20.40 8.03
C ASP A 872 10.34 -21.57 7.50
N LEU A 873 10.80 -22.22 6.42
CA LEU A 873 10.16 -23.42 5.86
C LEU A 873 10.27 -24.59 6.84
N ARG A 874 9.14 -25.23 7.16
CA ARG A 874 9.06 -26.30 8.18
C ARG A 874 9.06 -27.72 7.63
N TYR A 875 8.60 -27.89 6.39
CA TYR A 875 8.48 -29.18 5.72
C TYR A 875 8.98 -29.04 4.28
N ASP A 876 9.51 -30.13 3.74
CA ASP A 876 9.95 -30.17 2.34
C ASP A 876 8.82 -29.75 1.40
N TYR A 877 9.13 -28.89 0.44
CA TYR A 877 8.17 -28.39 -0.54
C TYR A 877 8.75 -28.46 -1.95
N THR A 878 7.96 -28.94 -2.90
CA THR A 878 8.40 -29.13 -4.29
C THR A 878 7.82 -28.03 -5.18
N ILE A 879 8.69 -27.17 -5.70
CA ILE A 879 8.32 -26.02 -6.51
C ILE A 879 8.44 -26.33 -8.02
N THR A 880 7.51 -25.79 -8.80
CA THR A 880 7.53 -25.77 -10.27
C THR A 880 7.71 -24.33 -10.78
N PRO A 881 8.03 -24.11 -12.07
CA PRO A 881 8.01 -22.76 -12.66
C PRO A 881 6.64 -22.04 -12.54
N GLU A 882 5.55 -22.79 -12.42
CA GLU A 882 4.19 -22.27 -12.28
C GLU A 882 3.86 -21.89 -10.83
N GLY A 883 4.15 -22.77 -9.86
CA GLY A 883 4.06 -22.47 -8.41
C GLY A 883 5.09 -21.42 -7.93
N ALA A 884 6.02 -21.03 -8.80
CA ALA A 884 6.94 -19.90 -8.64
C ALA A 884 6.40 -18.57 -9.23
N ASP A 885 5.16 -18.53 -9.74
CA ASP A 885 4.58 -17.41 -10.49
C ASP A 885 5.41 -16.99 -11.74
N PHE A 886 6.25 -17.87 -12.32
CA PHE A 886 7.08 -17.53 -13.50
C PHE A 886 6.36 -17.74 -14.85
N LEU A 887 5.26 -18.50 -14.89
CA LEU A 887 4.44 -18.73 -16.08
C LEU A 887 3.13 -17.93 -16.03
N THR A 888 3.18 -16.64 -16.37
CA THR A 888 2.00 -15.75 -16.34
C THR A 888 1.97 -14.85 -17.58
N ASP A 889 0.79 -14.30 -17.92
CA ASP A 889 0.66 -13.27 -18.95
C ASP A 889 1.51 -12.01 -18.66
N PHE A 890 2.01 -11.83 -17.43
CA PHE A 890 2.78 -10.67 -16.97
C PHE A 890 4.27 -10.96 -16.72
N THR A 891 4.79 -12.15 -17.08
CA THR A 891 6.23 -12.45 -17.02
C THR A 891 6.91 -12.28 -18.39
N PRO A 892 8.26 -12.13 -18.39
CA PRO A 892 9.10 -12.43 -19.56
C PRO A 892 8.98 -13.91 -19.96
N SER A 893 9.56 -14.28 -21.11
CA SER A 893 9.62 -15.68 -21.55
C SER A 893 10.46 -16.49 -20.55
N PHE A 894 9.78 -17.34 -19.77
CA PHE A 894 10.43 -18.49 -19.17
C PHE A 894 10.99 -19.41 -20.27
N ARG A 895 12.08 -20.11 -19.97
CA ARG A 895 12.75 -21.10 -20.82
C ARG A 895 13.21 -22.26 -19.91
N PRO A 896 13.49 -23.47 -20.45
CA PRO A 896 14.17 -24.51 -19.69
C PRO A 896 15.41 -23.93 -19.02
N SER A 897 15.46 -24.03 -17.70
CA SER A 897 16.41 -23.31 -16.85
C SER A 897 17.26 -24.30 -16.06
N ILE A 898 18.27 -23.79 -15.35
CA ILE A 898 18.73 -24.43 -14.12
C ILE A 898 18.14 -23.70 -12.91
N ILE A 899 17.99 -24.42 -11.81
CA ILE A 899 17.89 -23.86 -10.46
C ILE A 899 19.20 -24.11 -9.73
N PHE A 900 19.72 -23.10 -9.03
CA PHE A 900 21.00 -23.20 -8.31
C PHE A 900 21.03 -22.38 -7.03
N THR A 901 21.97 -22.70 -6.13
CA THR A 901 22.21 -21.94 -4.88
C THR A 901 23.65 -21.44 -4.78
N VAL A 902 23.84 -20.38 -4.01
CA VAL A 902 25.10 -19.65 -3.84
C VAL A 902 25.45 -19.57 -2.36
N LYS A 903 26.65 -19.98 -1.99
CA LYS A 903 27.20 -19.91 -0.63
C LYS A 903 28.66 -19.47 -0.72
N ASP A 904 29.12 -18.66 0.24
CA ASP A 904 30.50 -18.15 0.26
C ASP A 904 30.90 -17.46 -1.07
N GLU A 905 29.91 -16.81 -1.71
CA GLU A 905 30.00 -16.11 -3.01
C GLU A 905 30.33 -17.04 -4.21
N GLN A 906 30.15 -18.36 -4.06
CA GLN A 906 30.36 -19.39 -5.09
C GLN A 906 29.10 -20.22 -5.38
N LEU A 907 29.04 -20.80 -6.58
CA LEU A 907 28.05 -21.80 -6.96
C LEU A 907 28.28 -23.09 -6.16
N VAL A 908 27.26 -23.60 -5.47
CA VAL A 908 27.35 -24.85 -4.68
C VAL A 908 26.85 -26.05 -5.47
N SER A 909 25.67 -25.91 -6.06
CA SER A 909 24.98 -26.97 -6.80
C SER A 909 23.97 -26.36 -7.76
N HIS A 910 23.67 -27.08 -8.84
CA HIS A 910 22.58 -26.76 -9.75
C HIS A 910 21.88 -28.03 -10.25
N SER A 911 20.63 -27.89 -10.65
CA SER A 911 19.87 -28.94 -11.34
C SER A 911 18.98 -28.32 -12.43
N LYS A 912 18.49 -29.15 -13.36
CA LYS A 912 17.59 -28.70 -14.41
C LYS A 912 16.23 -28.33 -13.82
N PHE A 913 15.66 -27.20 -14.24
CA PHE A 913 14.39 -26.68 -13.75
C PHE A 913 13.45 -26.33 -14.91
N ASP A 914 12.38 -27.12 -15.05
CA ASP A 914 11.24 -26.87 -15.93
C ASP A 914 10.01 -27.64 -15.43
N GLN A 915 8.87 -27.55 -16.13
CA GLN A 915 7.62 -28.20 -15.72
C GLN A 915 7.67 -29.75 -15.65
N LYS A 916 8.71 -30.39 -16.21
CA LYS A 916 8.96 -31.84 -16.09
C LYS A 916 10.09 -32.15 -15.10
N ASN A 917 10.77 -31.13 -14.60
CA ASN A 917 11.93 -31.20 -13.71
C ASN A 917 11.71 -30.20 -12.55
N PRO A 918 10.78 -30.49 -11.63
CA PRO A 918 10.53 -29.65 -10.45
C PRO A 918 11.67 -29.79 -9.43
N PHE A 919 11.71 -28.87 -8.45
CA PHE A 919 12.76 -28.85 -7.43
C PHE A 919 12.19 -29.00 -6.02
N THR A 920 12.64 -30.00 -5.26
CA THR A 920 12.27 -30.18 -3.85
C THR A 920 13.22 -29.39 -2.96
N ILE A 921 12.70 -28.31 -2.38
CA ILE A 921 13.39 -27.51 -1.37
C ILE A 921 13.36 -28.30 -0.05
N LYS A 922 14.55 -28.60 0.48
CA LYS A 922 14.75 -29.34 1.73
C LYS A 922 14.71 -28.40 2.93
N ALA A 923 13.74 -28.60 3.83
CA ALA A 923 13.50 -27.68 4.94
C ALA A 923 14.66 -27.66 5.96
N ASN A 924 15.29 -28.82 6.17
CA ASN A 924 16.48 -29.00 7.02
C ASN A 924 17.77 -28.41 6.42
N GLU A 925 17.82 -28.15 5.11
CA GLU A 925 19.01 -27.66 4.39
C GLU A 925 18.88 -26.18 3.98
N CYS A 926 17.70 -25.57 4.17
CA CYS A 926 17.41 -24.19 3.79
C CYS A 926 18.05 -23.17 4.74
N GLN A 927 19.36 -22.93 4.57
CA GLN A 927 20.15 -21.99 5.38
C GLN A 927 21.09 -21.13 4.54
N THR A 928 21.31 -19.89 4.99
CA THR A 928 22.19 -18.89 4.36
C THR A 928 23.00 -18.19 5.45
N GLU A 929 24.33 -18.31 5.40
CA GLU A 929 25.24 -17.80 6.46
C GLU A 929 24.90 -18.27 7.89
N GLY A 930 24.21 -19.41 8.03
CA GLY A 930 23.71 -19.95 9.31
C GLY A 930 22.32 -19.44 9.75
N GLU A 931 21.70 -18.54 8.99
CA GLU A 931 20.32 -18.08 9.21
C GLU A 931 19.32 -19.01 8.49
N PRO A 932 18.10 -19.25 9.04
CA PRO A 932 17.12 -20.22 8.52
C PRO A 932 16.29 -19.66 7.35
N PHE A 933 16.99 -19.29 6.28
CA PHE A 933 16.41 -18.92 5.00
C PHE A 933 17.35 -19.36 3.86
N CYS A 934 16.83 -19.54 2.66
CA CYS A 934 17.62 -19.88 1.47
C CYS A 934 17.14 -19.11 0.24
N ILE A 935 18.06 -18.85 -0.68
CA ILE A 935 17.79 -18.19 -1.96
C ILE A 935 18.28 -19.08 -3.09
N PHE A 936 17.37 -19.42 -4.00
CA PHE A 936 17.68 -20.12 -5.23
C PHE A 936 17.53 -19.17 -6.42
N TYR A 937 18.41 -19.34 -7.41
CA TYR A 937 18.42 -18.57 -8.65
C TYR A 937 17.99 -19.49 -9.80
N VAL A 938 17.11 -19.00 -10.66
CA VAL A 938 16.50 -19.77 -11.75
C VAL A 938 16.83 -19.09 -13.08
N HIS A 939 17.89 -19.54 -13.74
CA HIS A 939 18.46 -18.87 -14.91
C HIS A 939 18.33 -19.74 -16.17
N PRO A 940 18.04 -19.12 -17.34
CA PRO A 940 17.71 -19.85 -18.57
C PRO A 940 18.93 -20.53 -19.17
N ILE A 941 18.73 -21.74 -19.70
CA ILE A 941 19.70 -22.40 -20.58
C ILE A 941 19.55 -21.78 -21.97
N THR A 942 20.60 -21.16 -22.48
CA THR A 942 20.65 -20.55 -23.82
C THR A 942 21.81 -21.15 -24.63
N THR A 943 21.96 -20.73 -25.89
CA THR A 943 23.05 -21.18 -26.76
C THR A 943 23.83 -20.01 -27.33
N ALA A 944 25.12 -20.23 -27.53
CA ALA A 944 26.08 -19.26 -28.06
C ALA A 944 27.11 -19.99 -28.94
N ALA A 945 27.21 -19.61 -30.23
CA ALA A 945 28.09 -20.30 -31.20
C ALA A 945 27.94 -21.84 -31.23
N GLY A 946 26.72 -22.35 -31.04
CA GLY A 946 26.40 -23.79 -30.95
C GLY A 946 26.65 -24.43 -29.58
N ARG A 947 27.38 -23.75 -28.68
CA ARG A 947 27.71 -24.19 -27.32
C ARG A 947 26.56 -23.90 -26.34
N SER A 948 26.45 -24.71 -25.29
CA SER A 948 25.49 -24.52 -24.19
C SER A 948 26.00 -23.42 -23.25
N LEU A 949 25.17 -22.40 -22.98
CA LEU A 949 25.55 -21.26 -22.15
C LEU A 949 24.48 -20.97 -21.09
N ILE A 950 24.91 -20.80 -19.84
CA ILE A 950 24.07 -20.33 -18.73
C ILE A 950 24.79 -19.16 -18.05
N ILE A 951 24.15 -18.01 -17.96
CA ILE A 951 24.72 -16.83 -17.30
C ILE A 951 24.34 -16.88 -15.83
N LEU A 952 25.34 -16.89 -14.92
CA LEU A 952 25.10 -16.89 -13.47
C LEU A 952 25.18 -15.49 -12.88
N GLY A 953 26.03 -14.61 -13.42
CA GLY A 953 26.12 -13.20 -13.04
C GLY A 953 27.20 -12.88 -12.00
N ASP A 954 27.00 -11.80 -11.26
CA ASP A 954 27.86 -11.38 -10.13
C ASP A 954 27.41 -12.09 -8.85
N LEU A 955 28.01 -13.26 -8.58
CA LEU A 955 27.65 -14.13 -7.44
C LEU A 955 27.97 -13.53 -6.06
N THR A 956 28.62 -12.36 -5.99
CA THR A 956 28.83 -11.62 -4.72
C THR A 956 27.58 -10.88 -4.24
N LYS A 957 26.51 -10.83 -5.05
CA LYS A 957 25.32 -9.98 -4.84
C LYS A 957 24.06 -10.81 -4.56
N TRP A 958 23.08 -10.19 -3.89
CA TRP A 958 21.73 -10.74 -3.74
C TRP A 958 20.93 -10.78 -5.06
N THR A 959 21.38 -10.07 -6.10
CA THR A 959 20.74 -10.09 -7.43
C THR A 959 21.82 -10.19 -8.52
N PRO A 960 22.37 -11.40 -8.78
CA PRO A 960 23.53 -11.60 -9.66
C PRO A 960 23.35 -11.10 -11.09
N VAL A 961 22.12 -11.11 -11.62
CA VAL A 961 21.76 -10.65 -12.98
C VAL A 961 20.74 -9.50 -12.91
N SER A 962 20.93 -8.57 -11.96
CA SER A 962 20.21 -7.29 -11.93
C SER A 962 20.41 -6.52 -13.25
N THR A 963 19.36 -5.86 -13.75
CA THR A 963 19.45 -4.92 -14.89
C THR A 963 20.33 -3.71 -14.61
N GLY A 964 20.65 -3.43 -13.33
CA GLY A 964 21.71 -2.50 -12.94
C GLY A 964 23.12 -3.04 -13.16
N ARG A 965 23.33 -4.37 -13.08
CA ARG A 965 24.65 -5.02 -13.18
C ARG A 965 24.91 -5.57 -14.57
N LEU A 966 24.03 -6.39 -15.15
CA LEU A 966 24.12 -6.84 -16.54
C LEU A 966 23.27 -5.91 -17.42
N VAL A 967 23.92 -5.08 -18.24
CA VAL A 967 23.24 -4.03 -19.02
C VAL A 967 23.09 -4.34 -20.51
N LEU A 968 23.89 -5.27 -21.04
CA LEU A 968 23.79 -5.71 -22.43
C LEU A 968 24.39 -7.12 -22.61
N LEU A 969 23.72 -7.94 -23.41
CA LEU A 969 24.30 -9.09 -24.09
C LEU A 969 24.37 -8.78 -25.58
N THR A 970 25.54 -8.99 -26.18
CA THR A 970 25.77 -8.86 -27.62
C THR A 970 26.12 -10.23 -28.18
N ARG A 971 25.27 -10.76 -29.06
CA ARG A 971 25.56 -11.94 -29.88
C ARG A 971 26.49 -11.52 -31.01
N THR A 972 27.60 -12.25 -31.20
CA THR A 972 28.59 -12.03 -32.26
C THR A 972 28.80 -13.32 -33.04
N ALA A 973 29.42 -13.25 -34.22
CA ALA A 973 29.77 -14.43 -35.01
C ALA A 973 30.70 -15.41 -34.26
N SER A 974 31.41 -14.93 -33.23
CA SER A 974 32.40 -15.69 -32.47
C SER A 974 31.99 -15.97 -31.02
N GLY A 975 30.74 -15.72 -30.61
CA GLY A 975 30.26 -15.96 -29.24
C GLY A 975 29.21 -14.98 -28.72
N VAL A 976 29.08 -14.91 -27.39
CA VAL A 976 28.31 -13.87 -26.68
C VAL A 976 29.28 -13.01 -25.85
N ARG A 977 29.05 -11.70 -25.84
CA ARG A 977 29.72 -10.74 -24.96
C ARG A 977 28.71 -10.09 -24.01
N ALA A 978 28.98 -10.12 -22.72
CA ALA A 978 28.29 -9.33 -21.72
C ALA A 978 28.98 -7.98 -21.50
N GLU A 979 28.20 -6.91 -21.38
CA GLU A 979 28.64 -5.63 -20.81
C GLU A 979 28.00 -5.47 -19.43
N VAL A 980 28.86 -5.28 -18.44
CA VAL A 980 28.55 -5.38 -17.02
C VAL A 980 28.94 -4.07 -16.35
N MET A 981 27.96 -3.42 -15.73
CA MET A 981 28.05 -2.05 -15.23
C MET A 981 28.31 -2.01 -13.72
N GLY A 982 29.18 -1.11 -13.30
CA GLY A 982 29.60 -0.94 -11.92
C GLY A 982 30.23 0.42 -11.65
N ALA A 983 30.96 0.53 -10.55
CA ALA A 983 31.77 1.73 -10.30
C ALA A 983 32.95 1.81 -11.27
N PRO A 984 33.42 3.00 -11.68
CA PRO A 984 34.69 3.12 -12.40
C PRO A 984 35.82 2.43 -11.62
N GLN A 985 36.58 1.57 -12.31
CA GLN A 985 37.66 0.74 -11.73
C GLN A 985 37.24 -0.34 -10.71
N GLU A 986 35.93 -0.57 -10.47
CA GLU A 986 35.43 -1.73 -9.70
C GLU A 986 35.98 -3.03 -10.28
N LEU A 987 36.46 -3.95 -9.42
CA LEU A 987 36.85 -5.29 -9.84
C LEU A 987 35.62 -6.20 -9.76
N ILE A 988 35.00 -6.47 -10.91
CA ILE A 988 33.78 -7.27 -10.99
C ILE A 988 34.17 -8.72 -11.33
N ALA A 989 33.68 -9.67 -10.53
CA ALA A 989 33.67 -11.08 -10.88
C ALA A 989 32.35 -11.41 -11.59
N PHE A 990 32.43 -12.15 -12.70
CA PHE A 990 31.27 -12.55 -13.49
C PHE A 990 31.35 -14.02 -13.85
N SER A 991 30.32 -14.78 -13.49
CA SER A 991 30.27 -16.24 -13.61
C SER A 991 29.25 -16.70 -14.64
N PHE A 992 29.57 -17.77 -15.35
CA PHE A 992 28.73 -18.44 -16.33
C PHE A 992 29.12 -19.92 -16.43
N ILE A 993 28.23 -20.76 -16.96
CA ILE A 993 28.51 -22.16 -17.31
C ILE A 993 28.56 -22.23 -18.84
N LEU A 994 29.63 -22.80 -19.39
CA LEU A 994 29.82 -23.03 -20.82
C LEU A 994 30.14 -24.51 -21.03
N ASP A 995 29.25 -25.23 -21.74
CA ASP A 995 29.31 -26.70 -21.92
C ASP A 995 29.62 -27.44 -20.61
N GLU A 996 28.75 -27.24 -19.62
CA GLU A 996 28.81 -27.81 -18.26
C GLU A 996 30.00 -27.35 -17.39
N GLN A 997 31.01 -26.64 -17.95
CA GLN A 997 32.10 -26.07 -17.16
C GLN A 997 31.75 -24.70 -16.57
N LEU A 998 31.90 -24.56 -15.24
CA LEU A 998 31.82 -23.27 -14.55
C LEU A 998 33.04 -22.41 -14.87
N VAL A 999 32.80 -21.22 -15.41
CA VAL A 999 33.81 -20.21 -15.70
C VAL A 999 33.49 -18.93 -14.95
N THR A 1000 34.42 -18.49 -14.09
CA THR A 1000 34.38 -17.18 -13.43
C THR A 1000 35.51 -16.33 -13.97
N ARG A 1001 35.20 -15.17 -14.55
CA ARG A 1001 36.19 -14.19 -15.05
C ARG A 1001 36.11 -12.93 -14.20
N ALA A 1002 37.25 -12.38 -13.78
CA ALA A 1002 37.33 -11.12 -13.07
C ALA A 1002 37.94 -10.04 -13.99
N ARG A 1003 37.30 -8.87 -14.10
CA ARG A 1003 37.81 -7.73 -14.88
C ARG A 1003 37.51 -6.42 -14.15
N ARG A 1004 38.40 -5.42 -14.30
CA ARG A 1004 38.10 -4.05 -13.86
C ARG A 1004 37.17 -3.37 -14.84
N ALA A 1005 36.22 -2.62 -14.32
CA ALA A 1005 35.39 -1.70 -15.08
C ALA A 1005 36.21 -0.51 -15.63
N ASP A 1006 35.87 -0.04 -16.83
CA ASP A 1006 36.51 1.14 -17.43
C ASP A 1006 36.19 2.44 -16.66
N ASN A 1007 36.73 3.57 -17.13
CA ASN A 1007 36.49 4.89 -16.50
C ASN A 1007 35.03 5.37 -16.57
N ARG A 1008 34.13 4.64 -17.23
CA ARG A 1008 32.68 4.89 -17.29
C ARG A 1008 31.87 3.86 -16.49
N GLY A 1009 32.54 2.91 -15.83
CA GLY A 1009 31.91 1.83 -15.06
C GLY A 1009 31.63 0.54 -15.86
N VAL A 1010 32.12 0.39 -17.09
CA VAL A 1010 31.81 -0.80 -17.93
C VAL A 1010 32.94 -1.81 -17.92
N ALA A 1011 32.69 -3.01 -17.38
CA ALA A 1011 33.49 -4.21 -17.62
C ALA A 1011 32.87 -5.03 -18.78
N LYS A 1012 33.70 -5.59 -19.66
CA LYS A 1012 33.22 -6.42 -20.78
C LYS A 1012 33.74 -7.84 -20.65
N PHE A 1013 32.86 -8.83 -20.77
CA PHE A 1013 33.17 -10.26 -20.61
C PHE A 1013 32.76 -11.04 -21.85
N ASP A 1014 33.71 -11.74 -22.45
CA ASP A 1014 33.49 -12.67 -23.55
C ASP A 1014 33.14 -14.04 -22.94
N LEU A 1015 31.96 -14.60 -23.28
CA LEU A 1015 31.36 -15.75 -22.57
C LEU A 1015 31.41 -17.07 -23.33
N ALA A 1016 31.61 -17.05 -24.65
CA ALA A 1016 31.54 -18.23 -25.50
C ALA A 1016 32.41 -18.07 -26.75
N SER A 1017 33.68 -17.71 -26.55
CA SER A 1017 34.64 -17.45 -27.62
C SER A 1017 34.96 -18.73 -28.41
N LEU A 1018 34.92 -18.66 -29.74
CA LEU A 1018 35.40 -19.74 -30.63
C LEU A 1018 36.90 -20.04 -30.42
N ASN A 1019 37.67 -19.10 -29.89
CA ASN A 1019 39.10 -19.27 -29.64
C ASN A 1019 39.39 -19.93 -28.27
N ASP A 1020 38.38 -20.15 -27.42
CA ASP A 1020 38.56 -20.80 -26.10
C ASP A 1020 38.61 -22.33 -26.26
N GLN A 1021 39.50 -22.81 -27.15
CA GLN A 1021 39.84 -24.22 -27.43
C GLN A 1021 41.36 -24.51 -27.35
N SER A 1022 42.17 -23.54 -26.88
CA SER A 1022 43.62 -23.65 -26.65
C SER A 1022 43.96 -23.87 -25.19
#